data_AF-A0A0A6RNN6-F1
#
_entry.id   AF-A0A0A6RNN6-F1
#
_cell.length_a   1.000
_cell.length_b   1.000
_cell.length_c   1.000
_cell.angle_alpha   90.00
_cell.angle_beta   90.00
_cell.angle_gamma   90.00
#
_symmetry.space_group_name_H-M   'P 1'
#
loop_
_entity.id
_entity.type
_entity.pdbx_description
1 polymer ?
#
loop_
_entity_poly.entity_id
_entity_poly.type
_entity_poly.pdbx_seq_one_letter_code
_entity_poly.pdbx_strand_id
1 'polypeptide(L)'
;MTNTTKVLWLWPENTHIRWWTPAESGLLSLTTPGYVDPYSNVRDWQQRSLSSALKHELYQIINQQLAKAPDGLRLYLTADLSIEWQSFPFEWFQSDKGRSLQGQLLVEREVPRTTAEPVFPLKESKMAILNLLPRDERHYFNEIGDIDGVQVYTGKNTAEIFLAANNLSALSLLCVIAHGSEQSLPFLSEKGELWKLPTEHEFPPLVVLLNCATDHNHAMHSNLMDYGKSLLQSGTQTVLAPVGQLDAEQAGSFLKTFLEAWQTGQRVDDILLKAKANSEYAAQRLQLLGRGDLRCQTEAQTSHLPLLVNRITFQSFQNEGNLHNAVEELRQALNIPYETEPEKQLLKRLDQIEQQLWPLSRSWVVPLLAHLAQAYNHGLFGKYERARADLDQQAQSPAVYHYWADIYYRQGRYALAIEETVKGIKALTKDTLCTLGEDIVGQLANFLIDLNMPQESEFLCDVLTHCLAKQQTEMGKFNRHKLLDRHARTYLRQGKPEAAIAKYKRKRQESMRDFGEDGHRELAWLLYITAFVGHQDALTYANEAKTILANATIGEGNDNNIYLMRALAVWAWRDNEQAAVELLMQYADILNEHLYKGDAGPSGLIFSYLQLYQRANPEIRLDLPALDAVQAALDTDGYWIELVALSCLLNAGDKQRWLRKFQTQRADCLQSLEKLPTWLLEEWDFKASVERQNRRETEVFLDDNTPSRETVVEMGLLPL
;
A
#
# COMPACT_ATOMS: atom_id res chain seq x y z
N MET A 1 16.05 -11.19 -12.40
CA MET A 1 15.89 -12.21 -11.33
C MET A 1 16.67 -11.72 -10.13
N THR A 2 16.05 -10.82 -9.36
CA THR A 2 16.60 -10.33 -8.09
C THR A 2 16.47 -11.46 -7.06
N ASN A 3 17.55 -11.76 -6.35
CA ASN A 3 17.60 -12.72 -5.24
C ASN A 3 16.53 -12.30 -4.21
N THR A 4 15.35 -12.90 -4.27
CA THR A 4 14.33 -12.74 -3.23
C THR A 4 14.90 -13.38 -1.98
N THR A 5 15.24 -12.55 -1.00
CA THR A 5 15.64 -13.00 0.34
C THR A 5 14.59 -13.98 0.83
N LYS A 6 15.00 -15.23 1.09
CA LYS A 6 14.13 -16.33 1.52
C LYS A 6 13.82 -16.14 3.01
N VAL A 7 12.84 -15.28 3.27
CA VAL A 7 12.46 -14.85 4.61
C VAL A 7 10.99 -15.12 4.87
N LEU A 8 10.68 -15.53 6.09
CA LEU A 8 9.35 -15.67 6.63
C LEU A 8 9.30 -14.95 7.97
N TRP A 9 8.43 -13.98 8.12
CA TRP A 9 8.24 -13.23 9.36
C TRP A 9 6.95 -13.66 10.04
N LEU A 10 6.96 -13.73 11.37
CA LEU A 10 5.79 -13.99 12.21
C LEU A 10 5.68 -12.95 13.32
N TRP A 11 4.48 -12.42 13.53
CA TRP A 11 4.16 -11.51 14.65
C TRP A 11 2.69 -11.66 15.09
N PRO A 12 2.35 -11.31 16.34
CA PRO A 12 0.97 -11.34 16.80
C PRO A 12 0.17 -10.16 16.21
N GLU A 13 -1.06 -10.43 15.81
CA GLU A 13 -2.04 -9.44 15.36
C GLU A 13 -3.42 -9.79 15.91
N ASN A 14 -3.86 -9.04 16.92
CA ASN A 14 -5.10 -9.30 17.65
C ASN A 14 -5.15 -10.75 18.16
N THR A 15 -6.11 -11.55 17.68
CA THR A 15 -6.29 -12.98 18.01
C THR A 15 -5.67 -13.92 16.96
N HIS A 16 -4.75 -13.41 16.12
CA HIS A 16 -4.11 -14.14 15.03
C HIS A 16 -2.59 -13.96 15.05
N ILE A 17 -1.87 -14.83 14.34
CA ILE A 17 -0.47 -14.63 13.98
C ILE A 17 -0.40 -14.23 12.52
N ARG A 18 0.13 -13.04 12.23
CA ARG A 18 0.43 -12.66 10.87
C ARG A 18 1.71 -13.32 10.43
N TRP A 19 1.72 -13.79 9.19
CA TRP A 19 2.93 -14.21 8.50
C TRP A 19 3.17 -13.36 7.25
N TRP A 20 4.43 -13.20 6.88
CA TRP A 20 4.83 -12.40 5.73
C TRP A 20 6.09 -12.93 5.06
N THR A 21 6.10 -12.87 3.74
CA THR A 21 7.28 -13.03 2.87
C THR A 21 7.27 -11.89 1.84
N PRO A 22 8.35 -11.67 1.08
CA PRO A 22 8.35 -10.68 0.00
C PRO A 22 7.26 -10.90 -1.06
N ALA A 23 6.69 -12.10 -1.15
CA ALA A 23 5.72 -12.47 -2.17
C ALA A 23 4.27 -12.58 -1.68
N GLU A 24 4.05 -12.74 -0.37
CA GLU A 24 2.73 -13.08 0.18
C GLU A 24 2.66 -12.78 1.68
N SER A 25 1.46 -12.50 2.18
CA SER A 25 1.17 -12.33 3.60
C SER A 25 -0.21 -12.91 3.92
N GLY A 26 -0.40 -13.36 5.16
CA GLY A 26 -1.68 -13.87 5.62
C GLY A 26 -1.78 -13.96 7.14
N LEU A 27 -2.94 -14.41 7.61
CA LEU A 27 -3.24 -14.61 9.03
C LEU A 27 -3.40 -16.09 9.34
N LEU A 28 -2.85 -16.50 10.49
CA LEU A 28 -3.02 -17.81 11.09
C LEU A 28 -3.84 -17.67 12.36
N SER A 29 -4.69 -18.65 12.65
CA SER A 29 -5.38 -18.71 13.94
C SER A 29 -4.37 -18.85 15.10
N LEU A 30 -4.44 -17.97 16.09
CA LEU A 30 -3.50 -17.91 17.21
C LEU A 30 -3.66 -19.16 18.08
N THR A 31 -2.86 -20.17 17.78
CA THR A 31 -2.59 -21.27 18.70
C THR A 31 -1.11 -21.31 18.92
N THR A 32 -0.77 -21.53 20.17
CA THR A 32 0.59 -21.85 20.57
C THR A 32 1.10 -23.06 19.77
N PRO A 33 2.39 -23.09 19.41
CA PRO A 33 3.08 -24.32 19.08
C PRO A 33 2.83 -25.34 20.20
N GLY A 34 2.79 -26.63 19.88
CA GLY A 34 2.66 -27.65 20.93
C GLY A 34 3.74 -27.48 21.99
N TYR A 35 3.41 -27.71 23.27
CA TYR A 35 4.42 -27.68 24.32
C TYR A 35 5.50 -28.72 24.02
N VAL A 36 6.72 -28.24 23.91
CA VAL A 36 7.93 -29.02 23.65
C VAL A 36 8.89 -28.64 24.75
N ASP A 37 9.37 -29.63 25.51
CA ASP A 37 10.48 -29.41 26.44
C ASP A 37 11.74 -29.12 25.59
N PRO A 38 12.22 -27.87 25.53
CA PRO A 38 13.37 -27.52 24.71
C PRO A 38 14.69 -28.07 25.27
N TYR A 39 14.64 -28.70 26.46
CA TYR A 39 15.79 -29.24 27.18
C TYR A 39 15.90 -30.77 27.11
N SER A 40 14.93 -31.46 26.48
CA SER A 40 15.10 -32.88 26.17
C SER A 40 16.17 -33.09 25.10
N ASN A 41 16.66 -34.32 24.95
CA ASN A 41 17.82 -34.61 24.09
C ASN A 41 17.55 -34.12 22.65
N VAL A 42 18.37 -33.20 22.12
CA VAL A 42 18.27 -32.65 20.75
C VAL A 42 18.12 -33.77 19.71
N ARG A 43 18.73 -34.95 19.98
CA ARG A 43 18.62 -36.15 19.15
C ARG A 43 17.18 -36.69 19.02
N ASP A 44 16.35 -36.53 20.03
CA ASP A 44 14.95 -36.98 20.02
C ASP A 44 14.08 -36.10 19.11
N TRP A 45 14.39 -34.81 19.02
CA TRP A 45 13.71 -33.86 18.13
C TRP A 45 14.13 -34.03 16.68
N GLN A 46 15.42 -34.31 16.45
CA GLN A 46 15.99 -34.59 15.12
C GLN A 46 15.39 -35.82 14.44
N GLN A 47 14.57 -36.61 15.13
CA GLN A 47 13.85 -37.78 14.60
C GLN A 47 12.35 -37.54 14.39
N ARG A 48 11.81 -36.39 14.82
CA ARG A 48 10.38 -36.05 14.69
C ARG A 48 10.14 -35.13 13.49
N SER A 49 9.00 -35.29 12.82
CA SER A 49 8.59 -34.35 11.78
C SER A 49 8.03 -33.06 12.40
N LEU A 50 8.31 -31.91 11.78
CA LEU A 50 7.77 -30.62 12.16
C LEU A 50 6.23 -30.61 12.14
N SER A 51 5.61 -31.36 11.23
CA SER A 51 4.15 -31.49 11.10
C SER A 51 3.49 -32.17 12.32
N SER A 52 4.25 -32.91 13.12
CA SER A 52 3.76 -33.54 14.35
C SER A 52 3.67 -32.59 15.54
N ALA A 53 4.33 -31.42 15.46
CA ALA A 53 4.46 -30.47 16.57
C ALA A 53 3.87 -29.07 16.26
N LEU A 54 3.69 -28.72 14.98
CA LEU A 54 3.05 -27.48 14.55
C LEU A 54 1.67 -27.71 13.94
N LYS A 55 0.82 -26.67 13.99
CA LYS A 55 -0.40 -26.64 13.18
C LYS A 55 -0.08 -26.83 11.70
N HIS A 56 -1.00 -27.50 11.01
CA HIS A 56 -0.89 -27.84 9.59
C HIS A 56 -0.61 -26.62 8.68
N GLU A 57 -1.26 -25.48 8.92
CA GLU A 57 -1.13 -24.27 8.07
C GLU A 57 0.28 -23.65 8.10
N LEU A 58 0.83 -23.36 9.29
CA LEU A 58 2.18 -22.77 9.40
C LEU A 58 3.25 -23.72 8.87
N TYR A 59 3.11 -25.00 9.20
CA TYR A 59 3.99 -26.05 8.68
C TYR A 59 4.01 -26.05 7.14
N GLN A 60 2.84 -25.97 6.50
CA GLN A 60 2.75 -25.90 5.04
C GLN A 60 3.47 -24.68 4.47
N ILE A 61 3.31 -23.51 5.10
CA ILE A 61 3.99 -22.27 4.68
C ILE A 61 5.51 -22.45 4.77
N ILE A 62 6.03 -22.91 5.91
CA ILE A 62 7.47 -23.15 6.11
C ILE A 62 8.01 -24.11 5.05
N ASN A 63 7.30 -25.21 4.78
CA ASN A 63 7.71 -26.18 3.76
C ASN A 63 7.70 -25.63 2.33
N GLN A 64 6.67 -24.87 1.98
CA GLN A 64 6.59 -24.23 0.67
C GLN A 64 7.75 -23.26 0.47
N GLN A 65 8.11 -22.50 1.52
CA GLN A 65 9.23 -21.58 1.48
C GLN A 65 10.58 -22.32 1.44
N LEU A 66 10.76 -23.39 2.22
CA LEU A 66 11.94 -24.26 2.15
C LEU A 66 12.12 -24.89 0.77
N ALA A 67 11.04 -25.31 0.10
CA ALA A 67 11.11 -25.86 -1.26
C ALA A 67 11.60 -24.83 -2.30
N LYS A 68 11.36 -23.54 -2.05
CA LYS A 68 11.85 -22.41 -2.86
C LYS A 68 13.25 -21.95 -2.42
N ALA A 69 13.82 -22.54 -1.35
CA ALA A 69 14.99 -22.05 -0.65
C ALA A 69 16.12 -23.10 -0.52
N PRO A 70 16.83 -23.45 -1.62
CA PRO A 70 17.92 -24.44 -1.57
C PRO A 70 19.05 -24.06 -0.60
N ASP A 71 19.34 -22.77 -0.43
CA ASP A 71 20.37 -22.23 0.47
C ASP A 71 19.87 -21.98 1.91
N GLY A 72 18.63 -22.37 2.22
CA GLY A 72 18.00 -22.21 3.52
C GLY A 72 16.99 -21.05 3.63
N LEU A 73 16.10 -21.18 4.61
CA LEU A 73 15.03 -20.25 4.97
C LEU A 73 15.36 -19.56 6.29
N ARG A 74 15.08 -18.25 6.37
CA ARG A 74 15.13 -17.50 7.63
C ARG A 74 13.72 -17.26 8.15
N LEU A 75 13.47 -17.68 9.39
CA LEU A 75 12.21 -17.47 10.10
C LEU A 75 12.43 -16.41 11.18
N TYR A 76 11.78 -15.26 11.06
CA TYR A 76 11.85 -14.15 11.99
C TYR A 76 10.66 -14.20 12.94
N LEU A 77 10.92 -14.27 14.23
CA LEU A 77 9.91 -14.25 15.30
C LEU A 77 10.00 -12.92 16.04
N THR A 78 8.98 -12.08 15.94
CA THR A 78 9.03 -10.77 16.59
C THR A 78 8.98 -10.87 18.12
N ALA A 79 9.60 -9.93 18.81
CA ALA A 79 9.78 -9.94 20.28
C ALA A 79 8.47 -9.91 21.09
N ASP A 80 7.34 -9.54 20.47
CA ASP A 80 6.01 -9.54 21.07
C ASP A 80 5.29 -10.90 20.95
N LEU A 81 5.84 -11.88 20.24
CA LEU A 81 5.38 -13.26 20.31
C LEU A 81 5.58 -13.84 21.72
N SER A 82 4.70 -14.76 22.10
CA SER A 82 4.76 -15.39 23.43
C SER A 82 6.01 -16.25 23.61
N ILE A 83 6.35 -16.55 24.87
CA ILE A 83 7.54 -17.34 25.21
C ILE A 83 7.52 -18.73 24.57
N GLU A 84 6.34 -19.32 24.39
CA GLU A 84 6.14 -20.61 23.72
C GLU A 84 6.61 -20.56 22.25
N TRP A 85 6.41 -19.44 21.55
CA TRP A 85 6.93 -19.26 20.20
C TRP A 85 8.44 -19.07 20.18
N GLN A 86 8.96 -18.23 21.08
CA GLN A 86 10.39 -17.91 21.15
C GLN A 86 11.24 -19.15 21.51
N SER A 87 10.70 -20.03 22.36
CA SER A 87 11.38 -21.24 22.83
C SER A 87 11.19 -22.46 21.92
N PHE A 88 10.29 -22.41 20.94
CA PHE A 88 10.02 -23.56 20.08
C PHE A 88 11.24 -23.92 19.19
N PRO A 89 11.66 -25.20 19.14
CA PRO A 89 12.89 -25.60 18.47
C PRO A 89 12.67 -25.95 17.00
N PHE A 90 12.20 -24.99 16.18
CA PHE A 90 11.87 -25.23 14.77
C PHE A 90 13.02 -25.91 13.99
N GLU A 91 14.26 -25.49 14.23
CA GLU A 91 15.43 -25.94 13.48
C GLU A 91 15.85 -27.38 13.78
N TRP A 92 15.30 -28.00 14.82
CA TRP A 92 15.68 -29.35 15.27
C TRP A 92 14.75 -30.45 14.78
N PHE A 93 13.66 -30.11 14.08
CA PHE A 93 12.77 -31.11 13.48
C PHE A 93 13.25 -31.55 12.09
N GLN A 94 12.61 -32.61 11.56
CA GLN A 94 12.70 -33.00 10.16
C GLN A 94 11.52 -32.43 9.35
N SER A 95 11.73 -32.23 8.06
CA SER A 95 10.64 -32.15 7.08
C SER A 95 9.94 -33.51 6.93
N ASP A 96 8.72 -33.54 6.38
CA ASP A 96 8.00 -34.80 6.09
C ASP A 96 8.74 -35.74 5.12
N LYS A 97 9.76 -35.23 4.40
CA LYS A 97 10.65 -36.04 3.56
C LYS A 97 11.82 -36.65 4.33
N GLY A 98 11.81 -36.55 5.66
CA GLY A 98 12.87 -37.05 6.55
C GLY A 98 14.17 -36.25 6.50
N ARG A 99 14.17 -35.06 5.88
CA ARG A 99 15.36 -34.19 5.83
C ARG A 99 15.41 -33.32 7.08
N SER A 100 16.55 -33.31 7.75
CA SER A 100 16.80 -32.39 8.87
C SER A 100 16.61 -30.94 8.43
N LEU A 101 15.91 -30.14 9.25
CA LEU A 101 15.79 -28.70 9.07
C LEU A 101 17.02 -27.95 9.56
N GLN A 102 17.92 -28.64 10.25
CA GLN A 102 19.17 -28.10 10.72
C GLN A 102 20.06 -27.66 9.55
N GLY A 103 20.55 -26.42 9.59
CA GLY A 103 21.30 -25.84 8.48
C GLY A 103 20.45 -25.50 7.24
N GLN A 104 19.14 -25.76 7.27
CA GLN A 104 18.18 -25.37 6.22
C GLN A 104 17.18 -24.32 6.72
N LEU A 105 16.93 -24.27 8.03
CA LEU A 105 16.11 -23.27 8.69
C LEU A 105 16.96 -22.57 9.75
N LEU A 106 17.00 -21.24 9.71
CA LEU A 106 17.53 -20.43 10.79
C LEU A 106 16.38 -19.62 11.38
N VAL A 107 16.16 -19.73 12.69
CA VAL A 107 15.18 -18.90 13.37
C VAL A 107 15.87 -17.75 14.09
N GLU A 108 15.48 -16.53 13.71
CA GLU A 108 15.83 -15.30 14.41
C GLU A 108 14.70 -15.00 15.41
N ARG A 109 15.06 -14.93 16.69
CA ARG A 109 14.13 -14.78 17.81
C ARG A 109 14.21 -13.38 18.38
N GLU A 110 13.18 -12.96 19.12
CA GLU A 110 13.15 -11.65 19.77
C GLU A 110 13.44 -10.49 18.79
N VAL A 111 13.00 -10.62 17.53
CA VAL A 111 13.26 -9.62 16.49
C VAL A 111 12.40 -8.38 16.78
N PRO A 112 12.96 -7.16 16.86
CA PRO A 112 12.14 -5.99 17.09
C PRO A 112 11.21 -5.74 15.90
N ARG A 113 10.00 -5.24 16.15
CA ARG A 113 9.06 -4.79 15.08
C ARG A 113 9.51 -3.53 14.35
N THR A 114 10.70 -3.02 14.67
CA THR A 114 11.27 -1.85 13.97
C THR A 114 11.89 -2.26 12.64
N THR A 115 11.69 -1.40 11.67
CA THR A 115 12.24 -1.48 10.32
C THR A 115 13.32 -0.42 10.10
N ALA A 116 13.78 0.23 11.18
CA ALA A 116 14.97 1.06 11.16
C ALA A 116 16.16 0.26 10.60
N GLU A 117 17.12 0.92 9.98
CA GLU A 117 18.35 0.22 9.59
C GLU A 117 19.13 -0.15 10.86
N PRO A 118 19.80 -1.33 10.90
CA PRO A 118 20.71 -1.64 11.98
C PRO A 118 21.80 -0.58 12.06
N VAL A 119 22.28 -0.28 13.26
CA VAL A 119 23.54 0.46 13.40
C VAL A 119 24.65 -0.54 13.14
N PHE A 120 25.20 -0.47 11.92
CA PHE A 120 26.27 -1.36 11.49
C PHE A 120 27.61 -0.89 12.09
N PRO A 121 28.35 -1.77 12.79
CA PRO A 121 29.68 -1.42 13.26
C PRO A 121 30.64 -1.26 12.07
N LEU A 122 31.60 -0.35 12.21
CA LEU A 122 32.66 -0.17 11.22
C LEU A 122 33.67 -1.31 11.31
N LYS A 123 34.27 -1.69 10.18
CA LYS A 123 35.29 -2.75 10.14
C LYS A 123 36.51 -2.44 11.03
N GLU A 124 36.83 -1.16 11.23
CA GLU A 124 37.96 -0.71 12.06
C GLU A 124 37.68 -0.81 13.57
N SER A 125 36.43 -1.03 13.97
CA SER A 125 36.06 -1.19 15.37
C SER A 125 36.61 -2.51 15.95
N LYS A 126 37.25 -2.42 17.13
CA LYS A 126 37.84 -3.56 17.82
C LYS A 126 36.80 -4.59 18.28
N MET A 127 37.24 -5.84 18.40
CA MET A 127 36.47 -6.94 18.99
C MET A 127 37.07 -7.34 20.34
N ALA A 128 36.24 -7.54 21.35
CA ALA A 128 36.70 -7.93 22.69
C ALA A 128 36.18 -9.32 23.08
N ILE A 129 37.02 -10.14 23.70
CA ILE A 129 36.69 -11.50 24.16
C ILE A 129 37.05 -11.64 25.62
N LEU A 130 36.06 -11.96 26.45
CA LEU A 130 36.22 -12.20 27.88
C LEU A 130 36.27 -13.71 28.10
N ASN A 131 37.46 -14.25 28.40
CA ASN A 131 37.65 -15.67 28.65
C ASN A 131 37.74 -15.94 30.17
N LEU A 132 36.66 -16.46 30.72
CA LEU A 132 36.48 -16.76 32.14
C LEU A 132 36.70 -18.24 32.48
N LEU A 133 37.19 -19.05 31.52
CA LEU A 133 37.43 -20.47 31.77
C LEU A 133 38.62 -20.72 32.73
N PRO A 134 38.60 -21.86 33.45
CA PRO A 134 39.75 -22.38 34.19
C PRO A 134 41.01 -22.48 33.33
N ARG A 135 42.19 -22.40 33.95
CA ARG A 135 43.47 -22.27 33.23
C ARG A 135 43.77 -23.44 32.30
N ASP A 136 43.36 -24.63 32.70
CA ASP A 136 43.49 -25.90 31.99
C ASP A 136 42.62 -25.99 30.74
N GLU A 137 41.54 -25.22 30.65
CA GLU A 137 40.60 -25.27 29.51
C GLU A 137 40.80 -24.14 28.50
N ARG A 138 41.66 -23.16 28.80
CA ARG A 138 41.88 -21.99 27.92
C ARG A 138 42.47 -22.34 26.56
N HIS A 139 43.12 -23.50 26.45
CA HIS A 139 43.84 -23.91 25.25
C HIS A 139 42.95 -24.03 24.01
N TYR A 140 41.64 -24.33 24.18
CA TYR A 140 40.67 -24.39 23.09
C TYR A 140 40.46 -23.05 22.36
N PHE A 141 40.88 -21.93 22.95
CA PHE A 141 40.63 -20.58 22.43
C PHE A 141 41.92 -19.78 22.15
N ASN A 142 43.11 -20.40 22.24
CA ASN A 142 44.39 -19.70 22.11
C ASN A 142 44.57 -19.02 20.74
N GLU A 143 44.15 -19.70 19.66
CA GLU A 143 44.33 -19.21 18.28
C GLU A 143 43.49 -17.97 17.95
N ILE A 144 42.52 -17.61 18.79
CA ILE A 144 41.65 -16.46 18.53
C ILE A 144 42.39 -15.13 18.75
N GLY A 145 43.42 -15.12 19.61
CA GLY A 145 44.25 -13.94 19.84
C GLY A 145 45.08 -13.52 18.62
N ASP A 146 45.22 -14.39 17.63
CA ASP A 146 46.00 -14.14 16.41
C ASP A 146 45.18 -13.44 15.30
N ILE A 147 43.87 -13.29 15.50
CA ILE A 147 42.98 -12.61 14.55
C ILE A 147 43.14 -11.09 14.69
N ASP A 148 43.35 -10.39 13.58
CA ASP A 148 43.52 -8.93 13.57
C ASP A 148 42.34 -8.22 14.25
N GLY A 149 42.60 -7.14 14.98
CA GLY A 149 41.55 -6.38 15.68
C GLY A 149 40.84 -7.08 16.85
N VAL A 150 41.21 -8.32 17.21
CA VAL A 150 40.69 -9.04 18.39
C VAL A 150 41.54 -8.79 19.63
N GLN A 151 40.90 -8.53 20.77
CA GLN A 151 41.54 -8.40 22.08
C GLN A 151 40.95 -9.41 23.06
N VAL A 152 41.79 -10.29 23.63
CA VAL A 152 41.38 -11.33 24.59
C VAL A 152 41.76 -10.94 26.01
N TYR A 153 40.77 -10.92 26.90
CA TYR A 153 40.90 -10.61 28.33
C TYR A 153 40.61 -11.86 29.13
N THR A 154 41.63 -12.39 29.80
CA THR A 154 41.53 -13.67 30.50
C THR A 154 41.40 -13.50 32.01
N GLY A 155 40.41 -14.18 32.60
CA GLY A 155 40.10 -14.18 34.03
C GLY A 155 39.21 -13.00 34.46
N LYS A 156 38.43 -13.21 35.52
CA LYS A 156 37.42 -12.27 36.04
C LYS A 156 37.99 -10.86 36.26
N ASN A 157 39.09 -10.72 36.99
CA ASN A 157 39.65 -9.41 37.33
C ASN A 157 40.04 -8.59 36.09
N THR A 158 40.64 -9.23 35.08
CA THR A 158 41.05 -8.57 33.84
C THR A 158 39.83 -8.11 33.04
N ALA A 159 38.80 -8.95 32.98
CA ALA A 159 37.53 -8.63 32.34
C ALA A 159 36.83 -7.43 33.02
N GLU A 160 36.76 -7.42 34.35
CA GLU A 160 36.15 -6.33 35.11
C GLU A 160 36.88 -4.99 34.93
N ILE A 161 38.22 -5.00 34.92
CA ILE A 161 39.02 -3.80 34.63
C ILE A 161 38.73 -3.26 33.22
N PHE A 162 38.66 -4.15 32.24
CA PHE A 162 38.33 -3.77 30.86
C PHE A 162 36.94 -3.14 30.76
N LEU A 163 35.94 -3.81 31.33
CA LEU A 163 34.53 -3.37 31.31
C LEU A 163 34.36 -1.99 31.98
N ALA A 164 35.06 -1.74 33.09
CA ALA A 164 35.00 -0.47 33.80
C ALA A 164 35.69 0.69 33.06
N ALA A 165 36.70 0.39 32.24
CA ALA A 165 37.58 1.41 31.65
C ALA A 165 37.22 1.82 30.20
N ASN A 166 36.31 1.10 29.53
CA ASN A 166 36.08 1.26 28.10
C ASN A 166 34.62 1.57 27.76
N ASN A 167 34.40 2.33 26.69
CA ASN A 167 33.10 2.43 26.07
C ASN A 167 32.83 1.18 25.21
N LEU A 168 31.95 0.30 25.67
CA LEU A 168 31.69 -0.97 25.00
C LEU A 168 30.89 -0.78 23.69
N SER A 169 30.10 0.30 23.56
CA SER A 169 29.34 0.58 22.32
C SER A 169 30.22 0.91 21.12
N ALA A 170 31.51 1.25 21.35
CA ALA A 170 32.49 1.47 20.28
C ALA A 170 33.06 0.17 19.68
N LEU A 171 32.83 -0.98 20.31
CA LEU A 171 33.28 -2.28 19.82
C LEU A 171 32.40 -2.74 18.65
N SER A 172 32.98 -3.51 17.73
CA SER A 172 32.18 -4.21 16.72
C SER A 172 31.51 -5.47 17.29
N LEU A 173 32.13 -6.10 18.30
CA LEU A 173 31.68 -7.34 18.93
C LEU A 173 32.23 -7.47 20.36
N LEU A 174 31.40 -8.02 21.27
CA LEU A 174 31.82 -8.51 22.58
C LEU A 174 31.48 -10.00 22.73
N CYS A 175 32.46 -10.86 23.04
CA CYS A 175 32.25 -12.28 23.32
C CYS A 175 32.53 -12.62 24.78
N VAL A 176 31.69 -13.45 25.39
CA VAL A 176 31.90 -14.04 26.72
C VAL A 176 32.04 -15.55 26.59
N ILE A 177 33.15 -16.08 27.09
CA ILE A 177 33.45 -17.52 27.14
C ILE A 177 33.53 -17.93 28.60
N ALA A 178 32.59 -18.75 29.06
CA ALA A 178 32.49 -19.15 30.45
C ALA A 178 31.72 -20.47 30.62
N HIS A 179 31.74 -21.03 31.82
CA HIS A 179 30.74 -22.01 32.23
C HIS A 179 29.44 -21.30 32.63
N GLY A 180 28.31 -21.89 32.31
CA GLY A 180 26.98 -21.40 32.69
C GLY A 180 26.64 -21.70 34.16
N SER A 181 25.72 -20.93 34.71
CA SER A 181 25.16 -21.13 36.06
C SER A 181 23.64 -21.29 36.01
N GLU A 182 23.10 -22.12 36.91
CA GLU A 182 21.65 -22.29 37.15
C GLU A 182 21.06 -21.26 38.12
N GLN A 183 21.91 -20.42 38.71
CA GLN A 183 21.54 -19.49 39.78
C GLN A 183 21.14 -18.12 39.20
N SER A 184 20.99 -17.12 40.07
CA SER A 184 20.55 -15.76 39.70
C SER A 184 21.45 -15.04 38.69
N LEU A 185 22.67 -15.51 38.47
CA LEU A 185 23.62 -14.97 37.49
C LEU A 185 23.97 -16.03 36.42
N PRO A 186 24.20 -15.63 35.15
CA PRO A 186 24.30 -16.54 34.01
C PRO A 186 25.62 -17.32 33.90
N PHE A 187 26.72 -16.81 34.47
CA PHE A 187 28.06 -17.37 34.28
C PHE A 187 28.76 -17.71 35.59
N LEU A 188 29.76 -18.59 35.49
CA LEU A 188 30.75 -18.87 36.51
C LEU A 188 32.12 -18.35 36.05
N SER A 189 32.84 -17.70 36.96
CA SER A 189 34.25 -17.32 36.77
C SER A 189 35.18 -18.52 36.83
N GLU A 190 36.48 -18.30 36.59
CA GLU A 190 37.51 -19.34 36.66
C GLU A 190 37.67 -19.98 38.04
N LYS A 191 37.06 -19.39 39.09
CA LYS A 191 37.03 -19.89 40.46
C LYS A 191 35.68 -20.49 40.87
N GLY A 192 34.71 -20.56 39.94
CA GLY A 192 33.34 -21.00 40.22
C GLY A 192 32.46 -19.95 40.90
N GLU A 193 32.90 -18.69 41.00
CA GLU A 193 32.07 -17.60 41.51
C GLU A 193 31.06 -17.15 40.45
N LEU A 194 29.83 -16.86 40.85
CA LEU A 194 28.79 -16.31 39.97
C LEU A 194 29.21 -14.98 39.34
N TRP A 195 28.88 -14.78 38.06
CA TRP A 195 29.26 -13.59 37.29
C TRP A 195 28.24 -13.24 36.18
N LYS A 196 28.18 -11.94 35.83
CA LYS A 196 27.41 -11.39 34.68
C LYS A 196 28.11 -10.17 34.10
N LEU A 197 27.77 -9.79 32.87
CA LEU A 197 28.12 -8.46 32.36
C LEU A 197 27.39 -7.37 33.16
N PRO A 198 28.06 -6.25 33.48
CA PRO A 198 27.44 -5.09 34.14
C PRO A 198 26.48 -4.40 33.16
N THR A 199 25.19 -4.36 33.53
CA THR A 199 24.10 -3.89 32.66
C THR A 199 23.98 -2.36 32.56
N GLU A 200 24.75 -1.65 33.37
CA GLU A 200 24.87 -0.19 33.43
C GLU A 200 25.66 0.41 32.25
N HIS A 201 26.27 -0.42 31.38
CA HIS A 201 26.98 0.04 30.19
C HIS A 201 26.15 -0.14 28.92
N GLU A 202 26.35 0.75 27.94
CA GLU A 202 25.91 0.52 26.57
C GLU A 202 26.78 -0.55 25.91
N PHE A 203 26.17 -1.60 25.40
CA PHE A 203 26.85 -2.72 24.75
C PHE A 203 27.07 -2.48 23.25
N PRO A 204 28.03 -3.19 22.62
CA PRO A 204 28.16 -3.14 21.17
C PRO A 204 26.92 -3.72 20.47
N PRO A 205 26.75 -3.44 19.16
CA PRO A 205 25.67 -4.01 18.36
C PRO A 205 25.57 -5.54 18.43
N LEU A 206 26.70 -6.25 18.58
CA LEU A 206 26.77 -7.71 18.60
C LEU A 206 27.41 -8.24 19.88
N VAL A 207 26.70 -9.14 20.59
CA VAL A 207 27.22 -9.90 21.73
C VAL A 207 27.14 -11.41 21.46
N VAL A 208 28.20 -12.15 21.78
CA VAL A 208 28.27 -13.62 21.61
C VAL A 208 28.52 -14.28 22.97
N LEU A 209 27.62 -15.17 23.39
CA LEU A 209 27.72 -15.90 24.65
C LEU A 209 28.07 -17.37 24.35
N LEU A 210 29.18 -17.87 24.91
CA LEU A 210 29.61 -19.26 24.76
C LEU A 210 29.64 -19.93 26.14
N ASN A 211 28.69 -20.84 26.36
CA ASN A 211 28.56 -21.66 27.57
C ASN A 211 29.21 -23.02 27.36
N CYS A 212 30.44 -23.21 27.84
CA CYS A 212 31.19 -24.45 27.61
C CYS A 212 30.95 -25.46 28.75
N ALA A 213 30.74 -26.74 28.42
CA ALA A 213 30.73 -27.86 29.37
C ALA A 213 32.16 -28.35 29.65
N THR A 214 32.34 -28.98 30.82
CA THR A 214 33.45 -29.90 31.08
C THR A 214 32.95 -31.35 31.05
N ASP A 215 33.86 -32.29 30.82
CA ASP A 215 33.61 -33.76 30.78
C ASP A 215 32.99 -34.34 32.08
N HIS A 216 32.67 -33.52 33.09
CA HIS A 216 32.30 -33.96 34.44
C HIS A 216 30.93 -33.49 34.94
N ASN A 217 30.12 -32.78 34.15
CA ASN A 217 28.76 -32.40 34.58
C ASN A 217 27.76 -32.37 33.43
N HIS A 218 27.07 -33.50 33.22
CA HIS A 218 26.19 -33.73 32.06
C HIS A 218 24.72 -33.32 32.21
N ALA A 219 24.34 -32.56 33.23
CA ALA A 219 22.93 -32.16 33.36
C ALA A 219 22.77 -30.88 34.17
N MET A 220 22.92 -29.71 33.54
CA MET A 220 22.50 -28.45 34.16
C MET A 220 21.94 -27.42 33.16
N HIS A 221 20.84 -26.78 33.56
CA HIS A 221 20.07 -25.78 32.84
C HIS A 221 20.84 -24.46 32.73
N SER A 222 20.60 -23.66 31.69
CA SER A 222 21.26 -22.36 31.52
C SER A 222 20.24 -21.31 31.14
N ASN A 223 20.17 -20.24 31.94
CA ASN A 223 19.28 -19.07 31.76
C ASN A 223 19.76 -18.09 30.67
N LEU A 224 20.61 -18.54 29.73
CA LEU A 224 21.29 -17.65 28.79
C LEU A 224 20.41 -17.09 27.69
N MET A 225 19.29 -17.75 27.36
CA MET A 225 18.29 -17.20 26.45
C MET A 225 17.60 -15.98 27.08
N ASP A 226 17.18 -16.08 28.35
CA ASP A 226 16.61 -14.97 29.11
C ASP A 226 17.65 -13.86 29.33
N TYR A 227 18.90 -14.23 29.60
CA TYR A 227 19.97 -13.25 29.74
C TYR A 227 20.24 -12.50 28.43
N GLY A 228 20.29 -13.22 27.30
CA GLY A 228 20.42 -12.61 25.98
C GLY A 228 19.28 -11.63 25.67
N LYS A 229 18.05 -11.95 26.08
CA LYS A 229 16.91 -11.02 25.99
C LYS A 229 17.13 -9.74 26.80
N SER A 230 17.69 -9.85 28.01
CA SER A 230 18.00 -8.66 28.81
C SER A 230 19.09 -7.79 28.17
N LEU A 231 20.08 -8.38 27.49
CA LEU A 231 21.09 -7.63 26.73
C LEU A 231 20.50 -6.87 25.52
N LEU A 232 19.50 -7.45 24.84
CA LEU A 232 18.76 -6.74 23.79
C LEU A 232 18.00 -5.53 24.36
N GLN A 233 17.37 -5.70 25.53
CA GLN A 233 16.68 -4.60 26.22
C GLN A 233 17.63 -3.48 26.66
N SER A 234 18.90 -3.80 26.91
CA SER A 234 19.97 -2.85 27.21
C SER A 234 20.60 -2.19 25.96
N GLY A 235 20.06 -2.39 24.76
CA GLY A 235 20.48 -1.69 23.54
C GLY A 235 21.37 -2.50 22.58
N THR A 236 21.71 -3.74 22.91
CA THR A 236 22.36 -4.67 21.97
C THR A 236 21.40 -4.96 20.80
N GLN A 237 21.89 -5.03 19.56
CA GLN A 237 21.04 -5.33 18.40
C GLN A 237 20.93 -6.83 18.11
N THR A 238 21.99 -7.58 18.40
CA THR A 238 22.10 -9.01 18.09
C THR A 238 22.82 -9.74 19.22
N VAL A 239 22.24 -10.84 19.69
CA VAL A 239 22.89 -11.74 20.65
C VAL A 239 22.91 -13.17 20.11
N LEU A 240 24.08 -13.80 20.12
CA LEU A 240 24.19 -15.26 19.95
C LEU A 240 24.23 -15.91 21.33
N ALA A 241 23.23 -16.73 21.64
CA ALA A 241 23.09 -17.40 22.94
C ALA A 241 22.90 -18.92 22.75
N PRO A 242 23.51 -19.77 23.58
CA PRO A 242 23.39 -21.22 23.45
C PRO A 242 22.17 -21.75 24.19
N VAL A 243 21.55 -22.81 23.64
CA VAL A 243 20.60 -23.66 24.37
C VAL A 243 21.35 -24.87 24.93
N GLY A 244 21.50 -24.88 26.25
CA GLY A 244 22.31 -25.86 26.97
C GLY A 244 23.80 -25.59 26.86
N GLN A 245 24.61 -26.64 27.03
CA GLN A 245 26.06 -26.55 27.05
C GLN A 245 26.68 -26.81 25.67
N LEU A 246 27.78 -26.13 25.39
CA LEU A 246 28.61 -26.30 24.20
C LEU A 246 29.84 -27.15 24.55
N ASP A 247 30.32 -27.91 23.58
CA ASP A 247 31.65 -28.50 23.63
C ASP A 247 32.71 -27.39 23.43
N ALA A 248 33.72 -27.34 24.31
CA ALA A 248 34.68 -26.23 24.34
C ALA A 248 35.57 -26.19 23.09
N GLU A 249 36.01 -27.34 22.59
CA GLU A 249 36.82 -27.46 21.37
C GLU A 249 36.03 -26.97 20.15
N GLN A 250 34.80 -27.46 19.99
CA GLN A 250 33.93 -27.05 18.89
C GLN A 250 33.49 -25.59 19.00
N ALA A 251 33.29 -25.05 20.20
CA ALA A 251 33.01 -23.63 20.42
C ALA A 251 34.19 -22.75 20.00
N GLY A 252 35.43 -23.17 20.30
CA GLY A 252 36.65 -22.51 19.84
C GLY A 252 36.76 -22.49 18.32
N SER A 253 36.55 -23.65 17.67
CA SER A 253 36.56 -23.76 16.21
C SER A 253 35.48 -22.91 15.53
N PHE A 254 34.27 -22.86 16.12
CA PHE A 254 33.19 -22.00 15.63
C PHE A 254 33.57 -20.53 15.73
N LEU A 255 34.03 -20.09 16.91
CA LEU A 255 34.31 -18.67 17.17
C LEU A 255 35.40 -18.14 16.24
N LYS A 256 36.46 -18.92 15.98
CA LYS A 256 37.49 -18.56 15.00
C LYS A 256 36.90 -18.29 13.61
N THR A 257 36.14 -19.26 13.09
CA THR A 257 35.49 -19.17 11.77
C THR A 257 34.50 -18.00 11.71
N PHE A 258 33.78 -17.76 12.80
CA PHE A 258 32.81 -16.68 12.91
C PHE A 258 33.49 -15.31 12.80
N LEU A 259 34.56 -15.08 13.56
CA LEU A 259 35.28 -13.81 13.60
C LEU A 259 35.92 -13.48 12.24
N GLU A 260 36.55 -14.46 11.59
CA GLU A 260 37.11 -14.30 10.24
C GLU A 260 36.03 -13.88 9.24
N ALA A 261 34.86 -14.52 9.25
CA ALA A 261 33.76 -14.17 8.36
C ALA A 261 33.14 -12.80 8.69
N TRP A 262 32.98 -12.48 9.98
CA TRP A 262 32.46 -11.19 10.44
C TRP A 262 33.30 -10.01 9.94
N GLN A 263 34.63 -10.11 10.00
CA GLN A 263 35.54 -9.08 9.50
C GLN A 263 35.47 -8.84 7.99
N THR A 264 35.01 -9.84 7.23
CA THR A 264 34.77 -9.70 5.78
C THR A 264 33.44 -9.00 5.46
N GLY A 265 32.66 -8.61 6.47
CA GLY A 265 31.37 -7.95 6.29
C GLY A 265 30.22 -8.91 5.97
N GLN A 266 30.39 -10.21 6.26
CA GLN A 266 29.29 -11.17 6.16
C GLN A 266 28.26 -10.90 7.27
N ARG A 267 27.00 -11.23 6.99
CA ARG A 267 25.90 -11.08 7.95
C ARG A 267 25.97 -12.15 9.03
N VAL A 268 25.57 -11.81 10.26
CA VAL A 268 25.55 -12.76 11.39
C VAL A 268 24.72 -14.01 11.07
N ASP A 269 23.55 -13.81 10.45
CA ASP A 269 22.65 -14.91 10.07
C ASP A 269 23.28 -15.88 9.06
N ASP A 270 23.94 -15.37 8.01
CA ASP A 270 24.64 -16.15 7.00
C ASP A 270 25.77 -16.98 7.61
N ILE A 271 26.55 -16.38 8.51
CA ILE A 271 27.67 -17.05 9.18
C ILE A 271 27.13 -18.20 10.04
N LEU A 272 26.09 -17.94 10.85
CA LEU A 272 25.52 -18.95 11.73
C LEU A 272 24.85 -20.08 10.95
N LEU A 273 24.10 -19.78 9.88
CA LEU A 273 23.46 -20.78 9.04
C LEU A 273 24.49 -21.73 8.40
N LYS A 274 25.58 -21.18 7.84
CA LYS A 274 26.69 -21.98 7.29
C LYS A 274 27.36 -22.83 8.37
N ALA A 275 27.59 -22.27 9.55
CA ALA A 275 28.18 -23.02 10.67
C ALA A 275 27.30 -24.18 11.13
N LYS A 276 25.97 -23.99 11.19
CA LYS A 276 25.00 -25.03 11.52
C LYS A 276 24.94 -26.16 10.49
N ALA A 277 25.22 -25.88 9.22
CA ALA A 277 25.26 -26.89 8.17
C ALA A 277 26.53 -27.77 8.20
N ASN A 278 27.63 -27.26 8.75
CA ASN A 278 28.95 -27.87 8.69
C ASN A 278 29.48 -28.42 10.03
N SER A 279 28.77 -28.19 11.15
CA SER A 279 29.20 -28.57 12.50
C SER A 279 28.28 -29.64 13.10
N GLU A 280 28.84 -30.55 13.89
CA GLU A 280 28.09 -31.64 14.53
C GLU A 280 27.45 -31.27 15.89
N TYR A 281 27.89 -30.20 16.59
CA TYR A 281 27.36 -29.92 17.94
C TYR A 281 27.33 -28.45 18.38
N ALA A 282 28.43 -27.70 18.36
CA ALA A 282 28.46 -26.37 19.01
C ALA A 282 27.57 -25.32 18.31
N ALA A 283 27.77 -25.09 17.00
CA ALA A 283 26.98 -24.10 16.25
C ALA A 283 25.48 -24.45 16.22
N GLN A 284 25.16 -25.75 16.31
CA GLN A 284 23.80 -26.28 16.31
C GLN A 284 22.95 -25.83 17.51
N ARG A 285 23.60 -25.55 18.64
CA ARG A 285 22.96 -25.10 19.90
C ARG A 285 22.87 -23.58 20.02
N LEU A 286 23.59 -22.82 19.19
CA LEU A 286 23.53 -21.36 19.18
C LEU A 286 22.23 -20.87 18.53
N GLN A 287 21.54 -19.98 19.22
CA GLN A 287 20.35 -19.30 18.76
C GLN A 287 20.66 -17.82 18.51
N LEU A 288 20.00 -17.27 17.50
CA LEU A 288 20.11 -15.86 17.15
C LEU A 288 18.95 -15.11 17.79
N LEU A 289 19.27 -14.16 18.66
CA LEU A 289 18.31 -13.22 19.25
C LEU A 289 18.53 -11.82 18.65
N GLY A 290 17.45 -11.09 18.41
CA GLY A 290 17.48 -9.77 17.80
C GLY A 290 17.64 -9.83 16.28
N ARG A 291 18.53 -9.02 15.72
CA ARG A 291 18.67 -8.86 14.26
C ARG A 291 19.79 -9.70 13.68
N GLY A 292 19.51 -10.56 12.70
CA GLY A 292 20.52 -11.35 12.00
C GLY A 292 21.17 -10.67 10.80
N ASP A 293 20.58 -9.56 10.32
CA ASP A 293 21.06 -8.79 9.17
C ASP A 293 22.27 -7.89 9.47
N LEU A 294 22.71 -7.85 10.72
CA LEU A 294 23.88 -7.11 11.17
C LEU A 294 25.16 -7.61 10.48
N ARG A 295 26.04 -6.69 10.10
CA ARG A 295 27.34 -6.92 9.45
C ARG A 295 28.32 -5.79 9.74
N CYS A 296 29.63 -6.05 9.69
CA CYS A 296 30.61 -4.97 9.61
C CYS A 296 30.52 -4.25 8.25
N GLN A 297 30.58 -2.92 8.26
CA GLN A 297 30.59 -2.11 7.04
C GLN A 297 31.90 -1.36 6.84
N THR A 298 32.21 -1.07 5.58
CA THR A 298 33.31 -0.20 5.18
C THR A 298 32.90 1.26 5.10
N GLU A 299 31.64 1.56 4.74
CA GLU A 299 31.09 2.93 4.61
C GLU A 299 29.60 2.96 5.01
N ALA A 300 29.10 4.14 5.40
CA ALA A 300 27.70 4.36 5.75
C ALA A 300 26.81 4.41 4.49
N GLN A 301 25.87 3.46 4.34
CA GLN A 301 24.96 3.41 3.19
C GLN A 301 23.82 4.43 3.28
N THR A 302 23.50 5.07 2.15
CA THR A 302 22.22 5.79 1.94
C THR A 302 21.16 4.88 1.32
N SER A 303 19.92 4.94 1.82
CA SER A 303 18.82 4.12 1.32
C SER A 303 18.44 4.44 -0.14
N HIS A 304 18.44 3.44 -1.03
CA HIS A 304 18.04 3.57 -2.44
C HIS A 304 16.53 3.34 -2.62
N LEU A 305 15.90 3.91 -3.68
CA LEU A 305 14.44 3.92 -3.86
C LEU A 305 13.73 2.53 -3.81
N PRO A 306 14.22 1.44 -4.44
CA PRO A 306 13.64 0.11 -4.31
C PRO A 306 13.64 -0.40 -2.87
N LEU A 307 14.70 -0.10 -2.11
CA LEU A 307 14.77 -0.47 -0.69
C LEU A 307 13.74 0.29 0.13
N LEU A 308 13.57 1.60 -0.13
CA LEU A 308 12.53 2.40 0.51
C LEU A 308 11.13 1.82 0.25
N VAL A 309 10.78 1.54 -1.01
CA VAL A 309 9.46 1.00 -1.39
C VAL A 309 9.20 -0.36 -0.75
N ASN A 310 10.21 -1.25 -0.78
CA ASN A 310 10.12 -2.57 -0.14
C ASN A 310 9.95 -2.45 1.39
N ARG A 311 10.63 -1.49 2.03
CA ARG A 311 10.51 -1.22 3.46
C ARG A 311 9.14 -0.68 3.83
N ILE A 312 8.61 0.28 3.07
CA ILE A 312 7.23 0.79 3.25
C ILE A 312 6.25 -0.38 3.20
N THR A 313 6.34 -1.22 2.16
CA THR A 313 5.47 -2.40 2.00
C THR A 313 5.50 -3.29 3.25
N PHE A 314 6.68 -3.61 3.77
CA PHE A 314 6.82 -4.42 4.98
C PHE A 314 6.28 -3.72 6.22
N GLN A 315 6.58 -2.43 6.41
CA GLN A 315 6.09 -1.61 7.52
C GLN A 315 4.56 -1.54 7.55
N SER A 316 3.91 -1.31 6.39
CA SER A 316 2.45 -1.22 6.33
C SER A 316 1.79 -2.53 6.78
N PHE A 317 2.34 -3.69 6.39
CA PHE A 317 1.85 -4.97 6.91
C PHE A 317 2.12 -5.14 8.42
N GLN A 318 3.28 -4.72 8.92
CA GLN A 318 3.59 -4.83 10.35
C GLN A 318 2.70 -3.94 11.22
N ASN A 319 2.36 -2.74 10.76
CA ASN A 319 1.63 -1.77 11.57
C ASN A 319 0.10 -1.90 11.41
N GLU A 320 -0.35 -2.08 10.17
CA GLU A 320 -1.77 -1.98 9.79
C GLU A 320 -2.31 -3.28 9.18
N GLY A 321 -1.45 -4.26 8.93
CA GLY A 321 -1.84 -5.53 8.31
C GLY A 321 -2.25 -5.40 6.84
N ASN A 322 -2.03 -4.24 6.20
CA ASN A 322 -2.46 -3.95 4.84
C ASN A 322 -1.57 -2.87 4.16
N LEU A 323 -1.89 -2.48 2.92
CA LEU A 323 -1.09 -1.56 2.08
C LEU A 323 -1.75 -0.20 1.85
N HIS A 324 -2.80 0.15 2.61
CA HIS A 324 -3.62 1.34 2.35
C HIS A 324 -2.80 2.63 2.36
N ASN A 325 -1.94 2.81 3.36
CA ASN A 325 -1.14 4.02 3.52
C ASN A 325 0.19 4.02 2.76
N ALA A 326 0.54 2.94 2.05
CA ALA A 326 1.85 2.79 1.42
C ALA A 326 2.17 3.89 0.39
N VAL A 327 1.16 4.36 -0.36
CA VAL A 327 1.33 5.45 -1.34
C VAL A 327 1.61 6.78 -0.65
N GLU A 328 0.92 7.06 0.44
CA GLU A 328 1.09 8.29 1.22
C GLU A 328 2.45 8.30 1.92
N GLU A 329 2.83 7.19 2.55
CA GLU A 329 4.17 7.01 3.15
C GLU A 329 5.28 7.22 2.11
N LEU A 330 5.10 6.70 0.90
CA LEU A 330 6.06 6.92 -0.19
C LEU A 330 6.14 8.40 -0.58
N ARG A 331 5.01 9.09 -0.71
CA ARG A 331 4.98 10.51 -1.07
C ARG A 331 5.62 11.37 0.02
N GLN A 332 5.34 11.10 1.28
CA GLN A 332 5.96 11.79 2.42
C GLN A 332 7.47 11.55 2.45
N ALA A 333 7.92 10.29 2.31
CA ALA A 333 9.33 9.94 2.30
C ALA A 333 10.10 10.59 1.12
N LEU A 334 9.42 10.86 0.01
CA LEU A 334 10.00 11.52 -1.17
C LEU A 334 9.71 13.02 -1.26
N ASN A 335 8.93 13.58 -0.33
CA ASN A 335 8.42 14.95 -0.36
C ASN A 335 7.76 15.34 -1.71
N ILE A 336 6.83 14.49 -2.19
CA ILE A 336 6.14 14.67 -3.48
C ILE A 336 4.68 15.11 -3.25
N PRO A 337 4.30 16.34 -3.61
CA PRO A 337 2.91 16.80 -3.53
C PRO A 337 2.02 16.20 -4.64
N TYR A 338 0.71 16.41 -4.54
CA TYR A 338 -0.29 16.01 -5.53
C TYR A 338 -0.42 17.01 -6.68
N GLU A 339 0.70 17.30 -7.33
CA GLU A 339 0.80 18.25 -8.45
C GLU A 339 1.28 17.54 -9.73
N THR A 340 0.87 18.04 -10.89
CA THR A 340 1.10 17.39 -12.19
C THR A 340 2.57 17.06 -12.48
N GLU A 341 3.49 18.01 -12.30
CA GLU A 341 4.91 17.80 -12.63
C GLU A 341 5.62 16.84 -11.64
N PRO A 342 5.45 16.98 -10.31
CA PRO A 342 5.92 15.98 -9.36
C PRO A 342 5.38 14.56 -9.62
N GLU A 343 4.12 14.42 -10.03
CA GLU A 343 3.54 13.11 -10.36
C GLU A 343 4.13 12.47 -11.63
N LYS A 344 4.42 13.27 -12.67
CA LYS A 344 5.16 12.79 -13.84
C LYS A 344 6.56 12.28 -13.48
N GLN A 345 7.24 12.96 -12.55
CA GLN A 345 8.55 12.52 -12.06
C GLN A 345 8.45 11.22 -11.25
N LEU A 346 7.41 11.09 -10.41
CA LEU A 346 7.14 9.87 -9.64
C LEU A 346 6.93 8.67 -10.57
N LEU A 347 6.08 8.83 -11.61
CA LEU A 347 5.86 7.81 -12.65
C LEU A 347 7.19 7.34 -13.26
N LYS A 348 8.04 8.27 -13.70
CA LYS A 348 9.33 7.95 -14.32
C LYS A 348 10.26 7.20 -13.35
N ARG A 349 10.35 7.63 -12.09
CA ARG A 349 11.23 7.02 -11.08
C ARG A 349 10.77 5.62 -10.71
N LEU A 350 9.47 5.40 -10.54
CA LEU A 350 8.92 4.10 -10.20
C LEU A 350 9.00 3.11 -11.37
N ASP A 351 8.75 3.55 -12.61
CA ASP A 351 8.86 2.69 -13.80
C ASP A 351 10.25 2.07 -13.95
N GLN A 352 11.31 2.85 -13.66
CA GLN A 352 12.70 2.39 -13.74
C GLN A 352 13.05 1.28 -12.75
N ILE A 353 12.35 1.21 -11.62
CA ILE A 353 12.66 0.28 -10.54
C ILE A 353 11.63 -0.84 -10.36
N GLU A 354 10.50 -0.79 -11.08
CA GLU A 354 9.35 -1.68 -10.87
C GLU A 354 9.74 -3.18 -10.89
N GLN A 355 10.64 -3.59 -11.78
CA GLN A 355 11.12 -4.99 -11.86
C GLN A 355 12.11 -5.39 -10.75
N GLN A 356 12.62 -4.43 -9.99
CA GLN A 356 13.53 -4.66 -8.86
C GLN A 356 12.77 -4.82 -7.53
N LEU A 357 11.50 -4.45 -7.51
CA LEU A 357 10.65 -4.49 -6.33
C LEU A 357 10.23 -5.92 -5.97
N TRP A 358 9.92 -6.12 -4.70
CA TRP A 358 9.30 -7.37 -4.26
C TRP A 358 7.91 -7.54 -4.86
N PRO A 359 7.44 -8.79 -5.05
CA PRO A 359 6.11 -9.03 -5.60
C PRO A 359 4.97 -8.30 -4.84
N LEU A 360 4.98 -8.33 -3.50
CA LEU A 360 4.03 -7.53 -2.69
C LEU A 360 4.19 -6.01 -2.85
N SER A 361 5.40 -5.53 -3.12
CA SER A 361 5.60 -4.10 -3.38
C SER A 361 5.07 -3.72 -4.76
N ARG A 362 5.22 -4.61 -5.75
CA ARG A 362 4.63 -4.42 -7.08
C ARG A 362 3.11 -4.41 -7.03
N SER A 363 2.47 -5.14 -6.13
CA SER A 363 1.00 -5.24 -6.08
C SER A 363 0.28 -3.92 -5.80
N TRP A 364 0.95 -2.94 -5.17
CA TRP A 364 0.40 -1.58 -5.00
C TRP A 364 1.09 -0.54 -5.89
N VAL A 365 2.36 -0.73 -6.23
CA VAL A 365 3.09 0.19 -7.13
C VAL A 365 2.59 0.09 -8.58
N VAL A 366 2.28 -1.10 -9.09
CA VAL A 366 1.80 -1.26 -10.47
C VAL A 366 0.43 -0.60 -10.72
N PRO A 367 -0.57 -0.76 -9.83
CA PRO A 367 -1.82 0.00 -9.94
C PRO A 367 -1.60 1.52 -9.89
N LEU A 368 -0.71 2.01 -9.02
CA LEU A 368 -0.32 3.43 -9.00
C LEU A 368 0.32 3.87 -10.33
N LEU A 369 1.25 3.07 -10.87
CA LEU A 369 1.87 3.32 -12.17
C LEU A 369 0.85 3.31 -13.31
N ALA A 370 -0.13 2.40 -13.29
CA ALA A 370 -1.21 2.36 -14.28
C ALA A 370 -2.09 3.61 -14.21
N HIS A 371 -2.44 4.05 -13.00
CA HIS A 371 -3.23 5.26 -12.78
C HIS A 371 -2.48 6.52 -13.25
N LEU A 372 -1.21 6.67 -12.88
CA LEU A 372 -0.37 7.78 -13.34
C LEU A 372 -0.12 7.73 -14.85
N ALA A 373 0.04 6.53 -15.43
CA ALA A 373 0.18 6.36 -16.87
C ALA A 373 -1.11 6.77 -17.62
N GLN A 374 -2.29 6.42 -17.09
CA GLN A 374 -3.56 6.88 -17.66
C GLN A 374 -3.66 8.41 -17.65
N ALA A 375 -3.19 9.07 -16.60
CA ALA A 375 -3.24 10.53 -16.53
C ALA A 375 -2.17 11.23 -17.40
N TYR A 376 -0.96 10.68 -17.50
CA TYR A 376 0.20 11.43 -18.00
C TYR A 376 1.00 10.76 -19.13
N ASN A 377 0.86 9.46 -19.35
CA ASN A 377 1.57 8.74 -20.42
C ASN A 377 0.83 7.46 -20.84
N HIS A 378 -0.17 7.62 -21.71
CA HIS A 378 -1.03 6.54 -22.19
C HIS A 378 -0.25 5.37 -22.83
N GLY A 379 0.94 5.63 -23.40
CA GLY A 379 1.79 4.60 -24.00
C GLY A 379 2.29 3.55 -23.01
N LEU A 380 2.36 3.88 -21.71
CA LEU A 380 2.74 2.95 -20.66
C LEU A 380 1.57 2.13 -20.09
N PHE A 381 0.33 2.56 -20.30
CA PHE A 381 -0.84 1.92 -19.67
C PHE A 381 -0.94 0.42 -20.01
N GLY A 382 -0.80 0.06 -21.29
CA GLY A 382 -0.89 -1.34 -21.73
C GLY A 382 0.21 -2.26 -21.15
N LYS A 383 1.35 -1.70 -20.72
CA LYS A 383 2.38 -2.46 -19.98
C LYS A 383 1.83 -2.90 -18.62
N TYR A 384 1.24 -1.98 -17.88
CA TYR A 384 0.79 -2.24 -16.50
C TYR A 384 -0.55 -2.97 -16.44
N GLU A 385 -1.44 -2.76 -17.43
CA GLU A 385 -2.67 -3.57 -17.55
C GLU A 385 -2.33 -5.06 -17.75
N ARG A 386 -1.30 -5.39 -18.55
CA ARG A 386 -0.83 -6.77 -18.68
C ARG A 386 -0.21 -7.32 -17.40
N ALA A 387 0.54 -6.50 -16.67
CA ALA A 387 1.20 -6.91 -15.42
C ALA A 387 0.19 -7.20 -14.29
N ARG A 388 -1.03 -6.67 -14.37
CA ARG A 388 -2.08 -6.85 -13.38
C ARG A 388 -2.39 -8.33 -13.10
N ALA A 389 -2.50 -9.16 -14.14
CA ALA A 389 -2.92 -10.56 -14.00
C ALA A 389 -2.02 -11.37 -13.06
N ASP A 390 -0.72 -11.04 -13.04
CA ASP A 390 0.27 -11.70 -12.18
C ASP A 390 0.22 -11.21 -10.72
N LEU A 391 -0.39 -10.03 -10.47
CA LEU A 391 -0.37 -9.33 -9.18
C LEU A 391 -1.68 -9.44 -8.41
N ASP A 392 -2.81 -9.65 -9.08
CA ASP A 392 -4.14 -9.77 -8.46
C ASP A 392 -4.22 -10.90 -7.39
N GLN A 393 -3.22 -11.79 -7.34
CA GLN A 393 -3.08 -12.88 -6.38
C GLN A 393 -2.29 -12.53 -5.11
N GLN A 394 -1.53 -11.42 -5.06
CA GLN A 394 -0.46 -11.25 -4.05
C GLN A 394 -0.85 -10.34 -2.87
N ALA A 395 -1.65 -9.29 -3.07
CA ALA A 395 -2.31 -8.57 -1.98
C ALA A 395 -3.46 -7.71 -2.52
N GLN A 396 -4.62 -7.82 -1.88
CA GLN A 396 -5.82 -7.08 -2.27
C GLN A 396 -6.11 -6.02 -1.21
N SER A 397 -6.07 -4.75 -1.60
CA SER A 397 -6.42 -3.61 -0.74
C SER A 397 -7.46 -2.72 -1.43
N PRO A 398 -8.32 -2.02 -0.67
CA PRO A 398 -9.28 -1.06 -1.23
C PRO A 398 -8.62 -0.02 -2.15
N ALA A 399 -7.41 0.44 -1.81
CA ALA A 399 -6.66 1.42 -2.60
C ALA A 399 -6.27 0.89 -3.99
N VAL A 400 -5.81 -0.37 -4.07
CA VAL A 400 -5.49 -1.02 -5.35
C VAL A 400 -6.73 -1.10 -6.26
N TYR A 401 -7.85 -1.49 -5.68
CA TYR A 401 -9.12 -1.58 -6.40
C TYR A 401 -9.64 -0.22 -6.85
N HIS A 402 -9.45 0.81 -6.04
CA HIS A 402 -9.81 2.18 -6.38
C HIS A 402 -9.08 2.66 -7.63
N TYR A 403 -7.77 2.42 -7.75
CA TYR A 403 -7.02 2.81 -8.94
C TYR A 403 -7.52 2.15 -10.21
N TRP A 404 -7.79 0.83 -10.17
CA TRP A 404 -8.36 0.13 -11.33
C TRP A 404 -9.79 0.58 -11.65
N ALA A 405 -10.61 0.82 -10.63
CA ALA A 405 -11.96 1.35 -10.81
C ALA A 405 -11.94 2.72 -11.49
N ASP A 406 -11.09 3.65 -11.05
CA ASP A 406 -10.98 4.99 -11.66
C ASP A 406 -10.45 4.93 -13.10
N ILE A 407 -9.48 4.05 -13.40
CA ILE A 407 -8.99 3.84 -14.77
C ILE A 407 -10.13 3.39 -15.68
N TYR A 408 -10.89 2.37 -15.28
CA TYR A 408 -11.99 1.85 -16.11
C TYR A 408 -13.15 2.82 -16.21
N TYR A 409 -13.42 3.58 -15.15
CA TYR A 409 -14.38 4.68 -15.16
C TYR A 409 -14.05 5.71 -16.24
N ARG A 410 -12.80 6.19 -16.28
CA ARG A 410 -12.34 7.16 -17.28
C ARG A 410 -12.33 6.62 -18.72
N GLN A 411 -12.32 5.30 -18.88
CA GLN A 411 -12.43 4.64 -20.20
C GLN A 411 -13.89 4.35 -20.59
N GLY A 412 -14.89 4.77 -19.81
CA GLY A 412 -16.30 4.46 -20.04
C GLY A 412 -16.66 2.98 -19.82
N ARG A 413 -15.75 2.17 -19.24
CA ARG A 413 -15.93 0.73 -18.99
C ARG A 413 -16.65 0.48 -17.67
N TYR A 414 -17.85 1.05 -17.51
CA TYR A 414 -18.61 1.10 -16.26
C TYR A 414 -18.80 -0.25 -15.55
N ALA A 415 -19.15 -1.32 -16.28
CA ALA A 415 -19.35 -2.63 -15.68
C ALA A 415 -18.10 -3.16 -14.97
N LEU A 416 -16.93 -3.06 -15.61
CA LEU A 416 -15.64 -3.46 -15.03
C LEU A 416 -15.25 -2.53 -13.87
N ALA A 417 -15.51 -1.24 -14.02
CA ALA A 417 -15.20 -0.24 -13.02
C ALA A 417 -15.99 -0.49 -11.71
N ILE A 418 -17.27 -0.87 -11.82
CA ILE A 418 -18.12 -1.29 -10.71
C ILE A 418 -17.68 -2.63 -10.13
N GLU A 419 -17.28 -3.60 -10.96
CA GLU A 419 -16.74 -4.87 -10.47
C GLU A 419 -15.52 -4.65 -9.55
N GLU A 420 -14.57 -3.81 -9.96
CA GLU A 420 -13.41 -3.46 -9.13
C GLU A 420 -13.82 -2.73 -7.85
N THR A 421 -14.78 -1.81 -7.95
CA THR A 421 -15.32 -1.08 -6.81
C THR A 421 -15.93 -2.02 -5.78
N VAL A 422 -16.74 -2.98 -6.24
CA VAL A 422 -17.36 -3.99 -5.38
C VAL A 422 -16.31 -4.88 -4.74
N LYS A 423 -15.27 -5.30 -5.46
CA LYS A 423 -14.15 -6.06 -4.88
C LYS A 423 -13.44 -5.27 -3.77
N GLY A 424 -13.20 -3.97 -4.00
CA GLY A 424 -12.60 -3.09 -3.00
C GLY A 424 -13.47 -2.90 -1.76
N ILE A 425 -14.77 -2.69 -1.93
CA ILE A 425 -15.71 -2.55 -0.80
C ILE A 425 -15.88 -3.87 -0.04
N LYS A 426 -15.80 -5.03 -0.70
CA LYS A 426 -15.81 -6.35 -0.04
C LYS A 426 -14.61 -6.60 0.87
N ALA A 427 -13.49 -5.93 0.61
CA ALA A 427 -12.31 -5.99 1.49
C ALA A 427 -12.48 -5.15 2.77
N LEU A 428 -13.57 -4.38 2.89
CA LEU A 428 -13.87 -3.54 4.04
C LEU A 428 -14.90 -4.19 4.97
N THR A 429 -14.76 -3.90 6.26
CA THR A 429 -15.84 -4.00 7.24
C THR A 429 -16.48 -2.63 7.47
N LYS A 430 -17.68 -2.62 8.06
CA LYS A 430 -18.38 -1.38 8.46
C LYS A 430 -17.50 -0.46 9.31
N ASP A 431 -16.71 -1.04 10.23
CA ASP A 431 -15.85 -0.27 11.15
C ASP A 431 -14.62 0.32 10.44
N THR A 432 -14.15 -0.32 9.37
CA THR A 432 -12.98 0.14 8.61
C THR A 432 -13.32 1.12 7.48
N LEU A 433 -14.60 1.36 7.18
CA LEU A 433 -15.00 2.22 6.06
C LEU A 433 -14.44 3.63 6.21
N CYS A 434 -14.56 4.24 7.39
CA CYS A 434 -14.13 5.62 7.62
C CYS A 434 -12.61 5.79 7.72
N THR A 435 -11.84 4.70 7.76
CA THR A 435 -10.38 4.74 7.86
C THR A 435 -9.69 4.25 6.59
N LEU A 436 -10.31 3.33 5.83
CA LEU A 436 -9.70 2.68 4.66
C LEU A 436 -10.52 2.80 3.37
N GLY A 437 -11.78 3.23 3.46
CA GLY A 437 -12.79 3.04 2.41
C GLY A 437 -13.27 4.30 1.69
N GLU A 438 -12.80 5.49 2.07
CA GLU A 438 -13.31 6.76 1.55
C GLU A 438 -13.19 6.91 0.03
N ASP A 439 -12.05 6.54 -0.54
CA ASP A 439 -11.80 6.65 -1.98
C ASP A 439 -12.66 5.68 -2.79
N ILE A 440 -12.73 4.41 -2.39
CA ILE A 440 -13.50 3.39 -3.10
C ILE A 440 -15.02 3.63 -2.99
N VAL A 441 -15.49 4.11 -1.83
CA VAL A 441 -16.90 4.51 -1.64
C VAL A 441 -17.22 5.79 -2.41
N GLY A 442 -16.29 6.75 -2.43
CA GLY A 442 -16.41 7.95 -3.26
C GLY A 442 -16.47 7.62 -4.75
N GLN A 443 -15.76 6.57 -5.17
CA GLN A 443 -15.82 6.08 -6.55
C GLN A 443 -17.16 5.40 -6.84
N LEU A 444 -17.74 4.63 -5.91
CA LEU A 444 -19.10 4.11 -6.04
C LEU A 444 -20.14 5.24 -6.18
N ALA A 445 -20.00 6.31 -5.40
CA ALA A 445 -20.89 7.47 -5.51
C ALA A 445 -20.82 8.13 -6.90
N ASN A 446 -19.61 8.26 -7.48
CA ASN A 446 -19.44 8.77 -8.85
C ASN A 446 -20.18 7.90 -9.88
N PHE A 447 -20.07 6.56 -9.78
CA PHE A 447 -20.81 5.67 -10.67
C PHE A 447 -22.32 5.81 -10.54
N LEU A 448 -22.82 5.89 -9.30
CA LEU A 448 -24.27 6.02 -9.07
C LEU A 448 -24.80 7.34 -9.62
N ILE A 449 -24.03 8.42 -9.58
CA ILE A 449 -24.38 9.70 -10.22
C ILE A 449 -24.52 9.54 -11.74
N ASP A 450 -23.57 8.85 -12.39
CA ASP A 450 -23.55 8.70 -13.85
C ASP A 450 -24.56 7.67 -14.34
N LEU A 451 -24.84 6.65 -13.54
CA LEU A 451 -25.98 5.75 -13.73
C LEU A 451 -27.32 6.40 -13.34
N ASN A 452 -27.34 7.68 -12.96
CA ASN A 452 -28.53 8.43 -12.56
C ASN A 452 -29.35 7.72 -11.46
N MET A 453 -28.66 7.30 -10.41
CA MET A 453 -29.16 6.68 -9.17
C MET A 453 -28.95 7.65 -7.99
N PRO A 454 -29.67 8.78 -7.96
CA PRO A 454 -29.33 9.90 -7.08
C PRO A 454 -29.56 9.60 -5.59
N GLN A 455 -30.55 8.78 -5.22
CA GLN A 455 -30.84 8.46 -3.82
C GLN A 455 -29.69 7.66 -3.18
N GLU A 456 -29.20 6.65 -3.89
CA GLU A 456 -28.09 5.82 -3.45
C GLU A 456 -26.79 6.65 -3.40
N SER A 457 -26.59 7.55 -4.37
CA SER A 457 -25.43 8.46 -4.34
C SER A 457 -25.47 9.45 -3.16
N GLU A 458 -26.64 9.98 -2.79
CA GLU A 458 -26.81 10.90 -1.66
C GLU A 458 -26.46 10.20 -0.34
N PHE A 459 -26.97 8.98 -0.14
CA PHE A 459 -26.65 8.17 1.02
C PHE A 459 -25.12 7.98 1.17
N LEU A 460 -24.42 7.63 0.09
CA LEU A 460 -22.96 7.48 0.15
C LEU A 460 -22.25 8.80 0.44
N CYS A 461 -22.73 9.91 -0.12
CA CYS A 461 -22.17 11.23 0.18
C CYS A 461 -22.35 11.61 1.66
N ASP A 462 -23.46 11.22 2.30
CA ASP A 462 -23.70 11.45 3.72
C ASP A 462 -22.81 10.57 4.61
N VAL A 463 -22.64 9.29 4.26
CA VAL A 463 -21.68 8.39 4.91
C VAL A 463 -20.28 8.97 4.86
N LEU A 464 -19.83 9.40 3.67
CA LEU A 464 -18.51 10.02 3.50
C LEU A 464 -18.37 11.33 4.26
N THR A 465 -19.44 12.14 4.33
CA THR A 465 -19.46 13.37 5.13
C THR A 465 -19.17 13.07 6.60
N HIS A 466 -19.80 12.02 7.16
CA HIS A 466 -19.55 11.59 8.54
C HIS A 466 -18.11 11.11 8.75
N CYS A 467 -17.60 10.26 7.85
CA CYS A 467 -16.24 9.73 7.96
C CYS A 467 -15.17 10.83 7.89
N LEU A 468 -15.27 11.71 6.89
CA LEU A 468 -14.26 12.73 6.63
C LEU A 468 -14.34 13.92 7.60
N ALA A 469 -15.42 14.09 8.37
CA ALA A 469 -15.56 15.17 9.34
C ALA A 469 -14.52 15.12 10.46
N LYS A 470 -13.99 13.93 10.77
CA LYS A 470 -13.03 13.72 11.87
C LYS A 470 -11.58 13.71 11.42
N GLN A 471 -11.31 13.68 10.11
CA GLN A 471 -9.96 13.58 9.58
C GLN A 471 -9.30 14.95 9.45
N GLN A 472 -8.13 15.15 10.05
CA GLN A 472 -7.41 16.44 9.99
C GLN A 472 -6.19 16.41 9.05
N THR A 473 -5.98 15.31 8.32
CA THR A 473 -4.86 15.15 7.38
C THR A 473 -5.08 15.96 6.10
N GLU A 474 -4.00 16.24 5.36
CA GLU A 474 -4.08 16.85 4.03
C GLU A 474 -4.91 16.00 3.06
N MET A 475 -4.76 14.67 3.11
CA MET A 475 -5.62 13.75 2.35
C MET A 475 -7.09 13.90 2.73
N GLY A 476 -7.42 13.94 4.02
CA GLY A 476 -8.80 14.14 4.47
C GLY A 476 -9.38 15.49 4.01
N LYS A 477 -8.55 16.55 3.96
CA LYS A 477 -8.94 17.86 3.40
C LYS A 477 -9.21 17.76 1.90
N PHE A 478 -8.34 17.11 1.14
CA PHE A 478 -8.53 16.87 -0.29
C PHE A 478 -9.78 16.02 -0.59
N ASN A 479 -10.05 14.98 0.21
CA ASN A 479 -11.23 14.14 0.05
C ASN A 479 -12.53 14.87 0.40
N ARG A 480 -12.53 15.76 1.41
CA ARG A 480 -13.67 16.66 1.66
C ARG A 480 -13.91 17.62 0.50
N HIS A 481 -12.84 18.15 -0.09
CA HIS A 481 -12.94 19.02 -1.26
C HIS A 481 -13.57 18.29 -2.46
N LYS A 482 -13.13 17.05 -2.76
CA LYS A 482 -13.77 16.18 -3.76
C LYS A 482 -15.24 15.87 -3.45
N LEU A 483 -15.60 15.71 -2.18
CA LEU A 483 -16.96 15.40 -1.77
C LEU A 483 -17.95 16.56 -2.09
N LEU A 484 -17.48 17.81 -2.17
CA LEU A 484 -18.32 18.93 -2.62
C LEU A 484 -18.81 18.75 -4.06
N ASP A 485 -17.95 18.24 -4.94
CA ASP A 485 -18.28 17.95 -6.34
C ASP A 485 -19.37 16.87 -6.44
N ARG A 486 -19.20 15.79 -5.68
CA ARG A 486 -20.16 14.67 -5.63
C ARG A 486 -21.53 15.12 -5.14
N HIS A 487 -21.58 15.86 -4.02
CA HIS A 487 -22.84 16.44 -3.53
C HIS A 487 -23.50 17.32 -4.59
N ALA A 488 -22.73 18.17 -5.29
CA ALA A 488 -23.29 19.05 -6.31
C ALA A 488 -23.89 18.25 -7.48
N ARG A 489 -23.17 17.26 -8.01
CA ARG A 489 -23.66 16.41 -9.11
C ARG A 489 -24.85 15.55 -8.69
N THR A 490 -24.85 14.99 -7.48
CA THR A 490 -26.02 14.30 -6.91
C THR A 490 -27.23 15.24 -6.85
N TYR A 491 -27.07 16.47 -6.36
CA TYR A 491 -28.16 17.44 -6.33
C TYR A 491 -28.67 17.81 -7.73
N LEU A 492 -27.80 17.89 -8.74
CA LEU A 492 -28.24 18.06 -10.13
C LEU A 492 -29.08 16.88 -10.59
N ARG A 493 -28.70 15.62 -10.31
CA ARG A 493 -29.51 14.42 -10.62
C ARG A 493 -30.82 14.35 -9.81
N GLN A 494 -30.94 15.11 -8.73
CA GLN A 494 -32.18 15.26 -7.95
C GLN A 494 -33.06 16.44 -8.39
N GLY A 495 -32.63 17.24 -9.37
CA GLY A 495 -33.36 18.45 -9.77
C GLY A 495 -33.26 19.59 -8.74
N LYS A 496 -32.16 19.65 -7.97
CA LYS A 496 -31.89 20.67 -6.94
C LYS A 496 -30.72 21.61 -7.33
N PRO A 497 -30.87 22.43 -8.38
CA PRO A 497 -29.78 23.26 -8.91
C PRO A 497 -29.23 24.28 -7.92
N GLU A 498 -30.07 24.89 -7.08
CA GLU A 498 -29.62 25.86 -6.06
C GLU A 498 -28.67 25.24 -5.03
N ALA A 499 -28.96 24.00 -4.62
CA ALA A 499 -28.09 23.25 -3.71
C ALA A 499 -26.74 22.93 -4.38
N ALA A 500 -26.74 22.59 -5.67
CA ALA A 500 -25.52 22.37 -6.45
C ALA A 500 -24.69 23.65 -6.60
N ILE A 501 -25.31 24.79 -6.90
CA ILE A 501 -24.65 26.10 -6.98
C ILE A 501 -23.95 26.44 -5.67
N ALA A 502 -24.61 26.24 -4.53
CA ALA A 502 -24.02 26.50 -3.22
C ALA A 502 -22.76 25.66 -2.96
N LYS A 503 -22.78 24.38 -3.37
CA LYS A 503 -21.61 23.48 -3.25
C LYS A 503 -20.46 23.93 -4.17
N TYR A 504 -20.71 24.26 -5.43
CA TYR A 504 -19.65 24.72 -6.34
C TYR A 504 -19.09 26.10 -5.97
N LYS A 505 -19.91 27.02 -5.44
CA LYS A 505 -19.40 28.30 -4.88
C LYS A 505 -18.38 28.05 -3.78
N ARG A 506 -18.71 27.14 -2.84
CA ARG A 506 -17.79 26.76 -1.77
C ARG A 506 -16.54 26.06 -2.32
N LYS A 507 -16.71 25.10 -3.25
CA LYS A 507 -15.60 24.37 -3.86
C LYS A 507 -14.63 25.33 -4.55
N ARG A 508 -15.13 26.30 -5.31
CA ARG A 508 -14.31 27.31 -6.00
C ARG A 508 -13.46 28.13 -5.03
N GLN A 509 -14.05 28.55 -3.91
CA GLN A 509 -13.33 29.28 -2.86
C GLN A 509 -12.22 28.43 -2.22
N GLU A 510 -12.50 27.14 -1.97
CA GLU A 510 -11.51 26.20 -1.43
C GLU A 510 -10.38 25.93 -2.44
N SER A 511 -10.67 25.70 -3.72
CA SER A 511 -9.66 25.50 -4.78
C SER A 511 -8.65 26.66 -4.83
N MET A 512 -9.14 27.90 -4.87
CA MET A 512 -8.29 29.08 -4.98
C MET A 512 -7.50 29.38 -3.70
N ARG A 513 -8.12 29.20 -2.52
CA ARG A 513 -7.50 29.54 -1.23
C ARG A 513 -6.54 28.46 -0.74
N ASP A 514 -6.95 27.20 -0.87
CA ASP A 514 -6.37 26.08 -0.12
C ASP A 514 -5.53 25.15 -1.00
N PHE A 515 -5.73 25.16 -2.32
CA PHE A 515 -5.06 24.25 -3.27
C PHE A 515 -4.28 24.98 -4.37
N GLY A 516 -4.32 26.32 -4.41
CA GLY A 516 -3.56 27.12 -5.39
C GLY A 516 -4.04 26.98 -6.83
N GLU A 517 -5.26 26.49 -7.05
CA GLU A 517 -5.87 26.33 -8.37
C GLU A 517 -6.55 27.62 -8.85
N ASP A 518 -6.80 27.73 -10.15
CA ASP A 518 -7.46 28.90 -10.77
C ASP A 518 -9.00 28.93 -10.56
N GLY A 519 -9.60 27.82 -10.15
CA GLY A 519 -11.04 27.67 -9.98
C GLY A 519 -11.85 27.74 -11.28
N HIS A 520 -11.21 27.54 -12.45
CA HIS A 520 -11.87 27.56 -13.76
C HIS A 520 -12.85 26.39 -13.93
N ARG A 521 -12.53 25.22 -13.36
CA ARG A 521 -13.43 24.05 -13.41
C ARG A 521 -14.75 24.32 -12.71
N GLU A 522 -14.69 24.92 -11.54
CA GLU A 522 -15.88 25.28 -10.77
C GLU A 522 -16.63 26.44 -11.41
N LEU A 523 -15.94 27.41 -12.02
CA LEU A 523 -16.56 28.45 -12.82
C LEU A 523 -17.37 27.87 -13.98
N ALA A 524 -16.83 26.88 -14.69
CA ALA A 524 -17.54 26.18 -15.76
C ALA A 524 -18.85 25.56 -15.24
N TRP A 525 -18.80 24.86 -14.10
CA TRP A 525 -20.02 24.32 -13.48
C TRP A 525 -21.02 25.40 -13.06
N LEU A 526 -20.54 26.47 -12.43
CA LEU A 526 -21.40 27.58 -12.00
C LEU A 526 -22.10 28.23 -13.19
N LEU A 527 -21.37 28.56 -14.25
CA LEU A 527 -21.95 29.11 -15.49
C LEU A 527 -22.94 28.13 -16.12
N TYR A 528 -22.56 26.86 -16.23
CA TYR A 528 -23.40 25.83 -16.85
C TYR A 528 -24.77 25.71 -16.16
N ILE A 529 -24.77 25.54 -14.84
CA ILE A 529 -26.00 25.38 -14.06
C ILE A 529 -26.83 26.66 -14.10
N THR A 530 -26.19 27.82 -13.86
CA THR A 530 -26.91 29.11 -13.79
C THR A 530 -27.51 29.51 -15.13
N ALA A 531 -26.85 29.23 -16.26
CA ALA A 531 -27.39 29.44 -17.59
C ALA A 531 -28.62 28.54 -17.85
N PHE A 532 -28.56 27.26 -17.45
CA PHE A 532 -29.68 26.34 -17.62
C PHE A 532 -30.94 26.77 -16.87
N VAL A 533 -30.79 27.25 -15.63
CA VAL A 533 -31.93 27.62 -14.76
C VAL A 533 -32.33 29.08 -14.86
N GLY A 534 -31.56 29.92 -15.57
CA GLY A 534 -31.82 31.36 -15.69
C GLY A 534 -31.53 32.14 -14.39
N HIS A 535 -30.49 31.72 -13.65
CA HIS A 535 -30.11 32.38 -12.39
C HIS A 535 -29.39 33.71 -12.65
N GLN A 536 -29.61 34.71 -11.78
CA GLN A 536 -29.10 36.08 -11.94
C GLN A 536 -27.56 36.19 -12.08
N ASP A 537 -26.82 35.29 -11.43
CA ASP A 537 -25.35 35.28 -11.47
C ASP A 537 -24.76 34.83 -12.84
N ALA A 538 -25.58 34.27 -13.74
CA ALA A 538 -25.09 33.68 -15.00
C ALA A 538 -24.31 34.68 -15.86
N LEU A 539 -24.79 35.92 -15.98
CA LEU A 539 -24.12 36.98 -16.73
C LEU A 539 -22.72 37.29 -16.17
N THR A 540 -22.57 37.30 -14.85
CA THR A 540 -21.28 37.55 -14.19
C THR A 540 -20.29 36.44 -14.54
N TYR A 541 -20.70 35.18 -14.41
CA TYR A 541 -19.85 34.04 -14.75
C TYR A 541 -19.53 33.97 -16.25
N ALA A 542 -20.47 34.34 -17.12
CA ALA A 542 -20.25 34.39 -18.56
C ALA A 542 -19.20 35.44 -18.96
N ASN A 543 -19.24 36.62 -18.35
CA ASN A 543 -18.23 37.66 -18.60
C ASN A 543 -16.84 37.25 -18.12
N GLU A 544 -16.77 36.60 -16.97
CA GLU A 544 -15.52 36.01 -16.47
C GLU A 544 -14.99 34.93 -17.42
N ALA A 545 -15.87 34.01 -17.86
CA ALA A 545 -15.53 32.96 -18.81
C ALA A 545 -15.00 33.50 -20.14
N LYS A 546 -15.67 34.50 -20.73
CA LYS A 546 -15.20 35.15 -21.97
C LYS A 546 -13.82 35.78 -21.82
N THR A 547 -13.53 36.38 -20.66
CA THR A 547 -12.23 37.00 -20.38
C THR A 547 -11.11 35.95 -20.35
N ILE A 548 -11.35 34.83 -19.68
CA ILE A 548 -10.42 33.70 -19.62
C ILE A 548 -10.21 33.10 -21.01
N LEU A 549 -11.31 32.84 -21.72
CA LEU A 549 -11.28 32.18 -23.01
C LEU A 549 -10.71 33.05 -24.13
N ALA A 550 -10.70 34.38 -24.03
CA ALA A 550 -10.16 35.25 -25.08
C ALA A 550 -8.69 34.99 -25.45
N ASN A 551 -7.91 34.39 -24.55
CA ASN A 551 -6.50 34.03 -24.80
C ASN A 551 -6.19 32.58 -24.38
N ALA A 552 -7.21 31.73 -24.27
CA ALA A 552 -7.03 30.36 -23.81
C ALA A 552 -6.45 29.46 -24.91
N THR A 553 -5.58 28.54 -24.51
CA THR A 553 -5.21 27.36 -25.29
C THR A 553 -6.06 26.18 -24.83
N ILE A 554 -6.49 25.34 -25.77
CA ILE A 554 -7.13 24.06 -25.46
C ILE A 554 -6.05 22.99 -25.52
N GLY A 555 -5.75 22.38 -24.37
CA GLY A 555 -4.90 21.19 -24.27
C GLY A 555 -5.68 19.89 -24.52
N GLU A 556 -4.95 18.77 -24.59
CA GLU A 556 -5.55 17.44 -24.71
C GLU A 556 -6.19 16.99 -23.38
N GLY A 557 -7.30 16.24 -23.43
CA GLY A 557 -7.91 15.59 -22.27
C GLY A 557 -8.85 16.47 -21.43
N ASN A 558 -8.82 16.32 -20.10
CA ASN A 558 -9.72 16.96 -19.12
C ASN A 558 -9.33 18.43 -18.83
N ASP A 559 -9.10 19.23 -19.88
CA ASP A 559 -8.69 20.63 -19.81
C ASP A 559 -9.82 21.52 -19.25
N ASN A 560 -9.54 22.41 -18.29
CA ASN A 560 -10.60 23.25 -17.69
C ASN A 560 -11.29 24.18 -18.69
N ASN A 561 -10.58 24.64 -19.73
CA ASN A 561 -11.08 25.58 -20.73
C ASN A 561 -12.14 24.94 -21.62
N ILE A 562 -12.07 23.63 -21.94
CA ILE A 562 -13.09 22.99 -22.78
C ILE A 562 -14.44 22.88 -22.05
N TYR A 563 -14.42 22.64 -20.73
CA TYR A 563 -15.64 22.65 -19.93
C TYR A 563 -16.20 24.07 -19.75
N LEU A 564 -15.33 25.08 -19.69
CA LEU A 564 -15.73 26.48 -19.66
C LEU A 564 -16.39 26.90 -20.99
N MET A 565 -15.87 26.42 -22.12
CA MET A 565 -16.50 26.59 -23.44
C MET A 565 -17.85 25.90 -23.53
N ARG A 566 -17.99 24.68 -22.99
CA ARG A 566 -19.28 24.00 -22.86
C ARG A 566 -20.30 24.83 -22.11
N ALA A 567 -19.91 25.39 -20.97
CA ALA A 567 -20.77 26.26 -20.18
C ALA A 567 -21.15 27.55 -20.92
N LEU A 568 -20.20 28.16 -21.63
CA LEU A 568 -20.42 29.35 -22.43
C LEU A 568 -21.35 29.07 -23.63
N ALA A 569 -21.29 27.88 -24.23
CA ALA A 569 -22.18 27.49 -25.32
C ALA A 569 -23.65 27.38 -24.86
N VAL A 570 -23.88 26.85 -23.64
CA VAL A 570 -25.22 26.87 -23.02
C VAL A 570 -25.68 28.29 -22.80
N TRP A 571 -24.84 29.15 -22.23
CA TRP A 571 -25.17 30.56 -22.01
C TRP A 571 -25.52 31.28 -23.32
N ALA A 572 -24.72 31.10 -24.37
CA ALA A 572 -24.97 31.66 -25.69
C ALA A 572 -26.36 31.26 -26.21
N TRP A 573 -26.70 29.98 -26.12
CA TRP A 573 -28.04 29.49 -26.48
C TRP A 573 -29.15 30.09 -25.61
N ARG A 574 -28.95 30.17 -24.29
CA ARG A 574 -30.00 30.55 -23.34
C ARG A 574 -30.29 32.04 -23.29
N ASP A 575 -29.27 32.88 -23.45
CA ASP A 575 -29.38 34.34 -23.40
C ASP A 575 -29.37 34.98 -24.79
N ASN A 576 -29.27 34.16 -25.84
CA ASN A 576 -29.10 34.61 -27.22
C ASN A 576 -27.85 35.50 -27.45
N GLU A 577 -26.73 35.18 -26.77
CA GLU A 577 -25.53 36.01 -26.82
C GLU A 577 -24.64 35.67 -28.04
N GLN A 578 -24.72 36.48 -29.09
CA GLN A 578 -23.90 36.31 -30.30
C GLN A 578 -22.39 36.41 -30.04
N ALA A 579 -21.93 37.32 -29.17
CA ALA A 579 -20.50 37.49 -28.89
C ALA A 579 -19.86 36.24 -28.27
N ALA A 580 -20.61 35.47 -27.49
CA ALA A 580 -20.16 34.19 -26.96
C ALA A 580 -19.99 33.14 -28.07
N VAL A 581 -20.91 33.11 -29.05
CA VAL A 581 -20.80 32.24 -30.23
C VAL A 581 -19.59 32.61 -31.07
N GLU A 582 -19.38 33.90 -31.34
CA GLU A 582 -18.22 34.38 -32.11
C GLU A 582 -16.89 33.98 -31.45
N LEU A 583 -16.81 34.02 -30.12
CA LEU A 583 -15.66 33.53 -29.37
C LEU A 583 -15.48 32.01 -29.52
N LEU A 584 -16.55 31.23 -29.33
CA LEU A 584 -16.50 29.76 -29.44
C LEU A 584 -16.10 29.29 -30.84
N MET A 585 -16.55 29.98 -31.89
CA MET A 585 -16.23 29.62 -33.27
C MET A 585 -14.74 29.83 -33.62
N GLN A 586 -13.99 30.62 -32.85
CA GLN A 586 -12.52 30.70 -32.99
C GLN A 586 -11.83 29.37 -32.65
N TYR A 587 -12.52 28.48 -31.93
CA TYR A 587 -12.02 27.17 -31.52
C TYR A 587 -12.66 26.02 -32.30
N ALA A 588 -13.46 26.28 -33.33
CA ALA A 588 -14.24 25.25 -34.02
C ALA A 588 -13.38 24.10 -34.57
N ASP A 589 -12.23 24.42 -35.18
CA ASP A 589 -11.32 23.42 -35.77
C ASP A 589 -10.79 22.44 -34.72
N ILE A 590 -10.26 22.96 -33.61
CA ILE A 590 -9.69 22.13 -32.54
C ILE A 590 -10.78 21.37 -31.76
N LEU A 591 -11.96 21.97 -31.57
CA LEU A 591 -13.12 21.28 -30.98
C LEU A 591 -13.58 20.12 -31.87
N ASN A 592 -13.55 20.31 -33.19
CA ASN A 592 -13.88 19.27 -34.16
C ASN A 592 -12.84 18.14 -34.19
N GLU A 593 -11.54 18.45 -34.04
CA GLU A 593 -10.52 17.41 -33.86
C GLU A 593 -10.78 16.57 -32.60
N HIS A 594 -11.17 17.22 -31.49
CA HIS A 594 -11.45 16.56 -30.22
C HIS A 594 -12.69 15.66 -30.25
N LEU A 595 -13.58 15.78 -31.24
CA LEU A 595 -14.66 14.79 -31.43
C LEU A 595 -14.13 13.39 -31.77
N TYR A 596 -12.91 13.28 -32.29
CA TYR A 596 -12.34 12.04 -32.78
C TYR A 596 -11.04 11.65 -32.07
N LYS A 597 -10.51 12.52 -31.21
CA LYS A 597 -9.26 12.32 -30.47
C LYS A 597 -9.50 12.61 -28.98
N GLY A 598 -9.49 11.56 -28.15
CA GLY A 598 -9.69 11.68 -26.71
C GLY A 598 -11.16 11.53 -26.31
N ASP A 599 -11.59 12.30 -25.30
CA ASP A 599 -12.97 12.32 -24.80
C ASP A 599 -13.83 13.26 -25.67
N ALA A 600 -14.80 12.69 -26.39
CA ALA A 600 -15.70 13.44 -27.26
C ALA A 600 -16.80 14.22 -26.52
N GLY A 601 -17.02 13.95 -25.23
CA GLY A 601 -18.11 14.49 -24.42
C GLY A 601 -18.20 16.01 -24.44
N PRO A 602 -17.14 16.75 -24.00
CA PRO A 602 -17.18 18.20 -23.94
C PRO A 602 -17.42 18.87 -25.31
N SER A 603 -16.68 18.45 -26.36
CA SER A 603 -16.84 18.98 -27.72
C SER A 603 -18.22 18.66 -28.30
N GLY A 604 -18.70 17.43 -28.12
CA GLY A 604 -20.01 17.03 -28.62
C GLY A 604 -21.15 17.82 -27.96
N LEU A 605 -21.03 18.10 -26.66
CA LEU A 605 -21.98 18.96 -25.95
C LEU A 605 -21.92 20.41 -26.46
N ILE A 606 -20.72 20.98 -26.66
CA ILE A 606 -20.55 22.35 -27.21
C ILE A 606 -21.26 22.47 -28.56
N PHE A 607 -20.97 21.58 -29.52
CA PHE A 607 -21.59 21.62 -30.83
C PHE A 607 -23.11 21.41 -30.75
N SER A 608 -23.59 20.56 -29.84
CA SER A 608 -25.04 20.39 -29.64
C SER A 608 -25.72 21.67 -29.16
N TYR A 609 -25.10 22.44 -28.27
CA TYR A 609 -25.65 23.73 -27.83
C TYR A 609 -25.55 24.81 -28.90
N LEU A 610 -24.48 24.83 -29.70
CA LEU A 610 -24.38 25.74 -30.84
C LEU A 610 -25.45 25.44 -31.91
N GLN A 611 -25.83 24.17 -32.10
CA GLN A 611 -26.96 23.82 -32.96
C GLN A 611 -28.30 24.29 -32.39
N LEU A 612 -28.49 24.20 -31.06
CA LEU A 612 -29.66 24.77 -30.39
C LEU A 612 -29.73 26.29 -30.55
N TYR A 613 -28.60 27.00 -30.45
CA TYR A 613 -28.49 28.43 -30.74
C TYR A 613 -28.87 28.76 -32.18
N GLN A 614 -28.29 28.04 -33.17
CA GLN A 614 -28.60 28.26 -34.59
C GLN A 614 -30.07 27.99 -34.90
N ARG A 615 -30.69 27.00 -34.25
CA ARG A 615 -32.12 26.72 -34.42
C ARG A 615 -33.01 27.83 -33.84
N ALA A 616 -32.60 28.45 -32.73
CA ALA A 616 -33.27 29.59 -32.15
C ALA A 616 -33.12 30.88 -32.99
N ASN A 617 -32.07 30.96 -33.81
CA ASN A 617 -31.72 32.11 -34.65
C ASN A 617 -31.51 31.69 -36.12
N PRO A 618 -32.58 31.39 -36.88
CA PRO A 618 -32.48 30.81 -38.23
C PRO A 618 -31.73 31.66 -39.27
N GLU A 619 -31.57 32.95 -39.00
CA GLU A 619 -30.82 33.91 -39.81
C GLU A 619 -29.30 33.76 -39.67
N ILE A 620 -28.83 33.17 -38.56
CA ILE A 620 -27.42 32.92 -38.31
C ILE A 620 -27.05 31.54 -38.89
N ARG A 621 -25.97 31.49 -39.68
CA ARG A 621 -25.41 30.22 -40.17
C ARG A 621 -24.00 30.05 -39.62
N LEU A 622 -23.83 29.01 -38.82
CA LEU A 622 -22.56 28.58 -38.27
C LEU A 622 -22.04 27.37 -39.06
N ASP A 623 -20.73 27.31 -39.28
CA ASP A 623 -20.07 26.15 -39.86
C ASP A 623 -19.85 25.10 -38.77
N LEU A 624 -20.86 24.27 -38.54
CA LEU A 624 -20.87 23.25 -37.50
C LEU A 624 -20.77 21.84 -38.11
N PRO A 625 -20.14 20.88 -37.41
CA PRO A 625 -20.22 19.48 -37.79
C PRO A 625 -21.67 19.01 -37.88
N ALA A 626 -21.94 18.08 -38.79
CA ALA A 626 -23.27 17.49 -38.94
C ALA A 626 -23.73 16.85 -37.62
N LEU A 627 -25.02 17.00 -37.29
CA LEU A 627 -25.58 16.45 -36.06
C LEU A 627 -25.33 14.94 -35.92
N ASP A 628 -25.47 14.19 -37.01
CA ASP A 628 -25.21 12.74 -37.01
C ASP A 628 -23.75 12.41 -36.65
N ALA A 629 -22.79 13.26 -37.04
CA ALA A 629 -21.38 13.08 -36.70
C ALA A 629 -21.13 13.34 -35.21
N VAL A 630 -21.74 14.39 -34.66
CA VAL A 630 -21.70 14.70 -33.22
C VAL A 630 -22.34 13.57 -32.41
N GLN A 631 -23.51 13.08 -32.84
CA GLN A 631 -24.20 11.98 -32.19
C GLN A 631 -23.41 10.67 -32.24
N ALA A 632 -22.74 10.37 -33.36
CA ALA A 632 -21.89 9.20 -33.50
C ALA A 632 -20.66 9.24 -32.57
N ALA A 633 -20.03 10.41 -32.41
CA ALA A 633 -18.91 10.60 -31.49
C ALA A 633 -19.35 10.35 -30.04
N LEU A 634 -20.44 11.00 -29.60
CA LEU A 634 -21.01 10.80 -28.27
C LEU A 634 -21.50 9.36 -28.02
N ASP A 635 -22.04 8.68 -29.04
CA ASP A 635 -22.45 7.28 -28.94
C ASP A 635 -21.26 6.35 -28.74
N THR A 636 -20.13 6.65 -29.38
CA THR A 636 -18.89 5.86 -29.27
C THR A 636 -18.33 5.88 -27.85
N ASP A 637 -18.40 7.03 -27.18
CA ASP A 637 -17.89 7.22 -25.82
C ASP A 637 -18.94 6.97 -24.71
N GLY A 638 -20.18 6.60 -25.08
CA GLY A 638 -21.20 6.16 -24.13
C GLY A 638 -21.97 7.27 -23.42
N TYR A 639 -22.02 8.50 -23.97
CA TYR A 639 -22.78 9.65 -23.46
C TYR A 639 -24.30 9.52 -23.73
N TRP A 640 -24.88 8.37 -23.41
CA TRP A 640 -26.22 8.00 -23.87
C TRP A 640 -27.34 8.79 -23.20
N ILE A 641 -27.24 9.08 -21.90
CA ILE A 641 -28.28 9.88 -21.21
C ILE A 641 -28.23 11.35 -21.65
N GLU A 642 -27.03 11.89 -21.89
CA GLU A 642 -26.81 13.20 -22.50
C GLU A 642 -27.40 13.24 -23.91
N LEU A 643 -27.18 12.20 -24.72
CA LEU A 643 -27.76 12.07 -26.06
C LEU A 643 -29.30 12.04 -26.04
N VAL A 644 -29.92 11.37 -25.06
CA VAL A 644 -31.39 11.41 -24.90
C VAL A 644 -31.87 12.83 -24.63
N ALA A 645 -31.25 13.51 -23.66
CA ALA A 645 -31.62 14.88 -23.29
C ALA A 645 -31.42 15.86 -24.46
N LEU A 646 -30.27 15.80 -25.14
CA LEU A 646 -29.99 16.61 -26.33
C LEU A 646 -30.95 16.32 -27.47
N SER A 647 -31.29 15.05 -27.72
CA SER A 647 -32.26 14.65 -28.74
C SER A 647 -33.66 15.22 -28.46
N CYS A 648 -34.03 15.33 -27.18
CA CYS A 648 -35.24 16.05 -26.76
C CYS A 648 -35.17 17.54 -27.05
N LEU A 649 -34.12 18.21 -26.59
CA LEU A 649 -33.96 19.67 -26.78
C LEU A 649 -33.88 20.05 -28.26
N LEU A 650 -33.15 19.28 -29.07
CA LEU A 650 -33.00 19.47 -30.50
C LEU A 650 -34.20 18.96 -31.30
N ASN A 651 -35.18 18.29 -30.67
CA ASN A 651 -36.25 17.57 -31.35
C ASN A 651 -35.76 16.79 -32.60
N ALA A 652 -34.67 16.03 -32.43
CA ALA A 652 -33.95 15.33 -33.47
C ALA A 652 -33.24 14.09 -32.89
N GLY A 653 -32.95 13.09 -33.73
CA GLY A 653 -32.28 11.86 -33.29
C GLY A 653 -33.21 10.80 -32.68
N ASP A 654 -32.67 9.61 -32.43
CA ASP A 654 -33.39 8.43 -31.95
C ASP A 654 -33.33 8.31 -30.41
N LYS A 655 -34.16 9.12 -29.74
CA LYS A 655 -34.28 9.16 -28.27
C LYS A 655 -34.47 7.77 -27.66
N GLN A 656 -35.28 6.92 -28.30
CA GLN A 656 -35.62 5.59 -27.80
C GLN A 656 -34.41 4.65 -27.85
N ARG A 657 -33.61 4.71 -28.93
CA ARG A 657 -32.37 3.94 -29.04
C ARG A 657 -31.37 4.33 -27.95
N TRP A 658 -31.14 5.64 -27.75
CA TRP A 658 -30.19 6.12 -26.75
C TRP A 658 -30.61 5.77 -25.33
N LEU A 659 -31.90 5.95 -25.01
CA LEU A 659 -32.43 5.59 -23.70
C LEU A 659 -32.30 4.08 -23.44
N ARG A 660 -32.59 3.25 -24.45
CA ARG A 660 -32.41 1.79 -24.33
C ARG A 660 -30.95 1.43 -24.04
N LYS A 661 -29.99 2.01 -24.77
CA LYS A 661 -28.55 1.75 -24.53
C LYS A 661 -28.15 2.12 -23.11
N PHE A 662 -28.55 3.30 -22.63
CA PHE A 662 -28.29 3.73 -21.26
C PHE A 662 -28.90 2.80 -20.20
N GLN A 663 -30.17 2.43 -20.36
CA GLN A 663 -30.86 1.52 -19.44
C GLN A 663 -30.23 0.11 -19.45
N THR A 664 -29.75 -0.36 -20.61
CA THR A 664 -28.96 -1.60 -20.70
C THR A 664 -27.64 -1.48 -19.95
N GLN A 665 -26.90 -0.38 -20.11
CA GLN A 665 -25.67 -0.13 -19.35
C GLN A 665 -25.90 -0.22 -17.84
N ARG A 666 -26.96 0.43 -17.36
CA ARG A 666 -27.35 0.41 -15.95
C ARG A 666 -27.71 -1.01 -15.50
N ALA A 667 -28.44 -1.76 -16.32
CA ALA A 667 -28.80 -3.14 -16.03
C ALA A 667 -27.59 -4.08 -15.98
N ASP A 668 -26.61 -3.91 -16.88
CA ASP A 668 -25.38 -4.69 -16.91
C ASP A 668 -24.55 -4.49 -15.63
N CYS A 669 -24.64 -3.31 -15.02
CA CYS A 669 -23.98 -3.01 -13.75
C CYS A 669 -24.68 -3.62 -12.52
N LEU A 670 -25.98 -3.95 -12.62
CA LEU A 670 -26.80 -4.39 -11.49
C LEU A 670 -26.26 -5.67 -10.84
N GLN A 671 -25.83 -6.65 -11.65
CA GLN A 671 -25.32 -7.94 -11.14
C GLN A 671 -24.11 -7.75 -10.21
N SER A 672 -23.30 -6.72 -10.44
CA SER A 672 -22.15 -6.41 -9.59
C SER A 672 -22.57 -5.62 -8.35
N LEU A 673 -23.49 -4.66 -8.48
CA LEU A 673 -24.02 -3.90 -7.35
C LEU A 673 -24.73 -4.78 -6.32
N GLU A 674 -25.47 -5.81 -6.76
CA GLU A 674 -26.12 -6.79 -5.87
C GLU A 674 -25.12 -7.63 -5.04
N LYS A 675 -23.82 -7.61 -5.40
CA LYS A 675 -22.76 -8.30 -4.67
C LYS A 675 -22.12 -7.42 -3.59
N LEU A 676 -22.57 -6.18 -3.37
CA LEU A 676 -22.05 -5.34 -2.30
C LEU A 676 -22.25 -5.99 -0.92
N PRO A 677 -21.43 -5.66 0.09
CA PRO A 677 -21.61 -6.21 1.43
C PRO A 677 -22.99 -5.88 2.03
N THR A 678 -23.53 -6.80 2.82
CA THR A 678 -24.88 -6.68 3.41
C THR A 678 -25.03 -5.42 4.26
N TRP A 679 -24.00 -5.01 4.98
CA TRP A 679 -24.01 -3.79 5.80
C TRP A 679 -24.20 -2.50 4.99
N LEU A 680 -24.02 -2.55 3.66
CA LEU A 680 -24.32 -1.47 2.73
C LEU A 680 -25.64 -1.72 1.97
N LEU A 681 -25.97 -2.98 1.69
CA LEU A 681 -27.23 -3.37 1.01
C LEU A 681 -28.49 -3.26 1.88
N GLU A 682 -28.37 -3.27 3.20
CA GLU A 682 -29.53 -3.12 4.12
C GLU A 682 -30.39 -1.88 3.80
N GLU A 683 -29.77 -0.86 3.20
CA GLU A 683 -30.42 0.40 2.85
C GLU A 683 -31.02 0.41 1.43
N TRP A 684 -30.74 -0.62 0.60
CA TRP A 684 -30.97 -0.56 -0.85
C TRP A 684 -31.62 -1.82 -1.45
N ASP A 685 -32.63 -1.58 -2.28
CA ASP A 685 -33.12 -2.54 -3.28
C ASP A 685 -32.78 -1.99 -4.67
N PHE A 686 -31.56 -2.30 -5.15
CA PHE A 686 -31.06 -1.79 -6.43
C PHE A 686 -31.98 -2.15 -7.58
N LYS A 687 -32.55 -3.36 -7.58
CA LYS A 687 -33.44 -3.78 -8.66
C LYS A 687 -34.68 -2.89 -8.70
N ALA A 688 -35.33 -2.68 -7.56
CA ALA A 688 -36.50 -1.80 -7.48
C ALA A 688 -36.15 -0.34 -7.83
N SER A 689 -34.99 0.16 -7.43
CA SER A 689 -34.53 1.51 -7.77
C SER A 689 -34.25 1.67 -9.27
N VAL A 690 -33.56 0.71 -9.90
CA VAL A 690 -33.32 0.69 -11.36
C VAL A 690 -34.65 0.65 -12.11
N GLU A 691 -35.59 -0.21 -11.71
CA GLU A 691 -36.92 -0.30 -12.34
C GLU A 691 -37.69 1.02 -12.23
N ARG A 692 -37.67 1.65 -11.05
CA ARG A 692 -38.30 2.96 -10.82
C ARG A 692 -37.67 4.04 -11.70
N GLN A 693 -36.36 4.07 -11.77
CA GLN A 693 -35.64 5.09 -12.52
C GLN A 693 -35.83 4.91 -14.04
N ASN A 694 -35.76 3.67 -14.54
CA ASN A 694 -36.04 3.36 -15.94
C ASN A 694 -37.46 3.79 -16.34
N ARG A 695 -38.44 3.53 -15.46
CA ARG A 695 -39.83 3.96 -15.69
C ARG A 695 -39.92 5.48 -15.76
N ARG A 696 -39.36 6.19 -14.78
CA ARG A 696 -39.35 7.65 -14.73
C ARG A 696 -38.72 8.27 -15.98
N GLU A 697 -37.57 7.76 -16.42
CA GLU A 697 -36.89 8.26 -17.62
C GLU A 697 -37.69 7.99 -18.89
N THR A 698 -38.35 6.84 -18.97
CA THR A 698 -39.25 6.49 -20.08
C THR A 698 -40.44 7.44 -20.13
N GLU A 699 -41.08 7.68 -18.99
CA GLU A 699 -42.20 8.61 -18.85
C GLU A 699 -41.79 10.05 -19.19
N VAL A 700 -40.58 10.49 -18.86
CA VAL A 700 -40.16 11.87 -19.15
C VAL A 700 -39.69 12.06 -20.60
N PHE A 701 -38.95 11.10 -21.15
CA PHE A 701 -38.30 11.29 -22.46
C PHE A 701 -39.10 10.75 -23.65
N LEU A 702 -39.95 9.76 -23.44
CA LEU A 702 -40.71 9.10 -24.50
C LEU A 702 -42.22 9.40 -24.46
N ASP A 703 -42.68 10.27 -23.56
CA ASP A 703 -44.05 10.80 -23.62
C ASP A 703 -44.26 11.60 -24.93
N ASP A 704 -45.51 11.70 -25.36
CA ASP A 704 -45.92 12.32 -26.62
C ASP A 704 -45.53 13.82 -26.67
N ASN A 705 -45.35 14.44 -25.50
CA ASN A 705 -44.82 15.79 -25.38
C ASN A 705 -43.30 15.76 -25.23
N THR A 706 -42.59 16.47 -26.12
CA THR A 706 -41.14 16.68 -25.93
C THR A 706 -40.93 17.46 -24.62
N PRO A 707 -40.13 16.93 -23.68
CA PRO A 707 -39.97 17.57 -22.37
C PRO A 707 -39.36 18.96 -22.53
N SER A 708 -39.90 19.93 -21.78
CA SER A 708 -39.34 21.27 -21.77
C SER A 708 -37.98 21.27 -21.06
N ARG A 709 -37.20 22.33 -21.24
CA ARG A 709 -35.96 22.54 -20.49
C ARG A 709 -36.20 22.47 -18.98
N GLU A 710 -37.25 23.13 -18.51
CA GLU A 710 -37.63 23.17 -17.09
C GLU A 710 -37.91 21.75 -16.59
N THR A 711 -38.64 20.94 -17.38
CA THR A 711 -38.85 19.53 -17.07
C THR A 711 -37.54 18.75 -16.98
N VAL A 712 -36.61 18.96 -17.91
CA VAL A 712 -35.28 18.29 -17.88
C VAL A 712 -34.50 18.67 -16.62
N VAL A 713 -34.55 19.94 -16.19
CA VAL A 713 -33.90 20.42 -14.96
C VAL A 713 -34.58 19.85 -13.71
N GLU A 714 -35.89 20.02 -13.58
CA GLU A 714 -36.69 19.59 -12.42
C GLU A 714 -36.60 18.07 -12.22
N MET A 715 -36.48 17.32 -13.32
CA MET A 715 -36.33 15.87 -13.26
C MET A 715 -34.90 15.40 -13.01
N GLY A 716 -33.92 16.30 -12.98
CA GLY A 716 -32.52 15.98 -12.75
C GLY A 716 -31.84 15.27 -13.93
N LEU A 717 -32.29 15.57 -15.13
CA LEU A 717 -31.87 14.95 -16.38
C LEU A 717 -30.98 15.87 -17.22
N LEU A 718 -30.38 16.88 -16.59
CA LEU A 718 -29.36 17.72 -17.21
C LEU A 718 -28.23 16.84 -17.79
N PRO A 719 -27.76 17.12 -19.02
CA PRO A 719 -26.49 16.56 -19.49
C PRO A 719 -25.39 16.97 -18.50
N LEU A 720 -24.58 16.05 -17.97
CA LEU A 720 -23.56 16.39 -16.96
C LEU A 720 -22.14 16.35 -17.52
#